data_AF-A0A4Q3W3H0-F1
#
_entry.id   AF-A0A4Q3W3H0-F1
#
_cell.length_a   1.000
_cell.length_b   1.000
_cell.length_c   1.000
_cell.angle_alpha   90.00
_cell.angle_beta   90.00
_cell.angle_gamma   90.00
#
_symmetry.space_group_name_H-M   'P 1'
#
loop_
_entity.id
_entity.type
_entity.pdbx_description
1 polymer ?
#
loop_
_entity_poly.entity_id
_entity_poly.type
_entity_poly.pdbx_seq_one_letter_code
_entity_poly.pdbx_strand_id
1 'polypeptide(L)'
;MPVLEALAALDETSRGAPLLALGQTVFWDEPMKAGLALQLRRSGSDRRLVAGVHDTDYFAKLSGGRRQRGEFRAVPHNDGSTRGLWSAAAEFSALFGSETVPTRESLVRYGVRLDRLEADRPGYLDEATEAWGWRGIVSLDDAPPITAETPLKRLFPLLHDTLEWAMGRTVDAIEGRAKEDARQAANRLCEILCETDAEHLGDLYRRILPDVYSFVAGRPVDLDAATTSELLRFNTETCLQPRFDLFDLFVADATRATAKRAYDEAIVTGSGQYELARFGTGAIPFDLVVPGYGRGTIRIGNRAVVINTPKPLFISLKKPLSGVSELAELIERRFGKEVVVVGKAVSLLGMLAREFVFVFHDGASGYSSVSATFHRKLAEAGLPLKLNPILRVRYSPWDALTVACTWLRLPEPMRRAFGADEICAPSFATRWRDVAAQQATLLSELRRLRRPVELIDFLDSKLGGSWRRQKDEYAHLHESLKDLQGQLEVLTQRRKALYDEAAHLKAARQETERASGEHWRAELFDREPTSAALERRAELQDAVARVVEAQERVRHKRRDLARERRALVESEPVLRVHERRRVIELEAELMRARLVREAIMVSQGLPKAAHRPSAWWFPLVSPDGLWFRETVETAEAWLEPLI
;
A
#
# COMPACT_ATOMS: atom_id res chain seq x y z
N MET A 1 9.29 -27.65 8.06
CA MET A 1 9.49 -29.08 7.73
C MET A 1 9.10 -29.29 6.27
N PRO A 2 9.62 -30.32 5.58
CA PRO A 2 9.14 -30.71 4.26
C PRO A 2 7.62 -30.90 4.23
N VAL A 3 6.98 -30.64 3.08
CA VAL A 3 5.52 -30.75 2.93
C VAL A 3 4.99 -32.14 3.32
N LEU A 4 5.69 -33.21 2.94
CA LEU A 4 5.27 -34.58 3.23
C LEU A 4 5.22 -34.88 4.74
N GLU A 5 6.15 -34.32 5.52
CA GLU A 5 6.14 -34.45 6.98
C GLU A 5 4.96 -33.71 7.61
N ALA A 6 4.65 -32.50 7.12
CA ALA A 6 3.48 -31.75 7.58
C ALA A 6 2.16 -32.45 7.25
N LEU A 7 2.08 -33.09 6.08
CA LEU A 7 0.92 -33.91 5.68
C LEU A 7 0.75 -35.14 6.59
N ALA A 8 1.84 -35.81 6.96
CA ALA A 8 1.79 -36.92 7.92
C ALA A 8 1.31 -36.43 9.30
N ALA A 9 1.80 -35.28 9.78
CA ALA A 9 1.34 -34.69 11.04
C ALA A 9 -0.16 -34.33 11.01
N LEU A 10 -0.72 -33.92 9.86
CA LEU A 10 -2.17 -33.70 9.71
C LEU A 10 -3.00 -34.97 9.85
N ASP A 11 -2.45 -36.14 9.51
CA ASP A 11 -3.17 -37.40 9.68
C ASP A 11 -3.31 -37.80 11.16
N GLU A 12 -2.42 -37.29 12.03
CA GLU A 12 -2.50 -37.47 13.48
C GLU A 12 -3.54 -36.54 14.11
N THR A 13 -3.58 -35.26 13.71
CA THR A 13 -4.43 -34.24 14.36
C THR A 13 -5.81 -34.09 13.73
N SER A 14 -5.93 -34.33 12.43
CA SER A 14 -7.09 -34.00 11.60
C SER A 14 -7.37 -35.08 10.55
N ARG A 15 -7.36 -36.34 10.99
CA ARG A 15 -7.55 -37.51 10.13
C ARG A 15 -8.79 -37.39 9.24
N GLY A 16 -8.60 -37.52 7.93
CA GLY A 16 -9.68 -37.54 6.93
C GLY A 16 -10.32 -36.19 6.61
N ALA A 17 -9.93 -35.10 7.28
CA ALA A 17 -10.46 -33.77 6.97
C ALA A 17 -9.99 -33.30 5.58
N PRO A 18 -10.87 -32.91 4.65
CA PRO A 18 -10.44 -32.38 3.36
C PRO A 18 -9.59 -31.11 3.52
N LEU A 19 -8.63 -30.93 2.62
CA LEU A 19 -7.89 -29.67 2.52
C LEU A 19 -8.76 -28.65 1.80
N LEU A 20 -8.82 -27.42 2.31
CA LEU A 20 -9.55 -26.32 1.68
C LEU A 20 -8.59 -25.19 1.29
N ALA A 21 -8.48 -25.01 -0.01
CA ALA A 21 -7.85 -23.89 -0.68
C ALA A 21 -8.96 -22.88 -1.01
N LEU A 22 -8.90 -21.64 -0.52
CA LEU A 22 -9.97 -20.66 -0.73
C LEU A 22 -9.42 -19.34 -1.27
N GLY A 23 -9.41 -19.22 -2.60
CA GLY A 23 -8.90 -18.05 -3.29
C GLY A 23 -10.01 -17.06 -3.64
N GLN A 24 -9.71 -15.77 -3.53
CA GLN A 24 -10.59 -14.72 -4.04
C GLN A 24 -10.42 -14.52 -5.56
N THR A 25 -9.25 -14.88 -6.11
CA THR A 25 -9.00 -14.90 -7.56
C THR A 25 -8.30 -16.19 -7.98
N VAL A 26 -8.57 -16.62 -9.21
CA VAL A 26 -7.90 -17.76 -9.85
C VAL A 26 -6.66 -17.33 -10.64
N PHE A 27 -6.46 -16.02 -10.79
CA PHE A 27 -5.37 -15.41 -11.55
C PHE A 27 -4.23 -14.92 -10.66
N TRP A 28 -3.90 -15.62 -9.58
CA TRP A 28 -2.72 -15.25 -8.82
C TRP A 28 -2.04 -16.48 -8.22
N ASP A 29 -1.94 -16.55 -6.91
CA ASP A 29 -1.16 -17.53 -6.17
C ASP A 29 -1.97 -18.76 -5.77
N GLU A 30 -3.31 -18.70 -5.83
CA GLU A 30 -4.16 -19.82 -5.45
C GLU A 30 -3.81 -21.13 -6.19
N PRO A 31 -3.63 -21.14 -7.52
CA PRO A 31 -3.34 -22.36 -8.26
C PRO A 31 -1.99 -23.00 -7.96
N MET A 32 -1.08 -22.31 -7.25
CA MET A 32 0.15 -22.92 -6.78
C MET A 32 -0.07 -24.05 -5.77
N LYS A 33 -1.27 -24.17 -5.19
CA LYS A 33 -1.64 -25.31 -4.34
C LYS A 33 -1.81 -26.61 -5.13
N ALA A 34 -1.74 -26.57 -6.46
CA ALA A 34 -1.56 -27.77 -7.29
C ALA A 34 -0.39 -28.64 -6.81
N GLY A 35 0.72 -28.03 -6.36
CA GLY A 35 1.85 -28.76 -5.79
C GLY A 35 1.47 -29.65 -4.62
N LEU A 36 0.57 -29.17 -3.75
CA LEU A 36 0.08 -29.93 -2.60
C LEU A 36 -0.79 -31.11 -3.00
N ALA A 37 -1.71 -30.93 -3.97
CA ALA A 37 -2.49 -32.04 -4.51
C ALA A 37 -1.60 -33.13 -5.13
N LEU A 38 -0.54 -32.73 -5.84
CA LEU A 38 0.43 -33.68 -6.38
C LEU A 38 1.19 -34.43 -5.27
N GLN A 39 1.55 -33.76 -4.17
CA GLN A 39 2.21 -34.39 -3.03
C GLN A 39 1.28 -35.36 -2.29
N LEU A 40 -0.01 -35.01 -2.10
CA LEU A 40 -1.02 -35.93 -1.54
C LEU A 40 -1.08 -37.23 -2.36
N ARG A 41 -1.21 -37.10 -3.68
CA ARG A 41 -1.23 -38.25 -4.59
C ARG A 41 0.06 -39.06 -4.55
N ARG A 42 1.23 -38.41 -4.49
CA ARG A 42 2.54 -39.08 -4.36
C ARG A 42 2.65 -39.86 -3.05
N SER A 43 2.08 -39.34 -1.96
CA SER A 43 2.08 -39.99 -0.65
C SER A 43 1.05 -41.12 -0.51
N GLY A 44 0.15 -41.29 -1.48
CA GLY A 44 -0.96 -42.25 -1.39
C GLY A 44 -2.04 -41.84 -0.38
N SER A 45 -2.16 -40.55 -0.07
CA SER A 45 -3.19 -40.03 0.83
C SER A 45 -4.56 -40.01 0.14
N ASP A 46 -5.60 -40.48 0.81
CA ASP A 46 -7.01 -40.39 0.36
C ASP A 46 -7.62 -39.00 0.61
N ARG A 47 -6.84 -38.05 1.15
CA ARG A 47 -7.33 -36.72 1.47
C ARG A 47 -7.57 -35.92 0.19
N ARG A 48 -8.78 -35.37 0.07
CA ARG A 48 -9.16 -34.53 -1.07
C ARG A 48 -8.70 -33.09 -0.87
N LEU A 49 -8.29 -32.44 -1.98
CA LEU A 49 -8.12 -31.00 -2.04
C LEU A 49 -9.39 -30.38 -2.66
N VAL A 50 -10.06 -29.54 -1.88
CA VAL A 50 -11.15 -28.69 -2.36
C VAL A 50 -10.58 -27.33 -2.71
N ALA A 51 -10.54 -27.01 -4.00
CA ALA A 51 -10.20 -25.69 -4.52
C ALA A 51 -11.49 -24.85 -4.60
N GLY A 52 -11.63 -23.93 -3.67
CA GLY A 52 -12.81 -23.08 -3.50
C GLY A 52 -12.60 -21.67 -4.05
N VAL A 53 -13.64 -21.14 -4.70
CA VAL A 53 -13.76 -19.72 -5.03
C VAL A 53 -14.48 -18.98 -3.90
N HIS A 54 -13.87 -17.93 -3.38
CA HIS A 54 -14.49 -17.06 -2.37
C HIS A 54 -15.47 -16.06 -3.02
N ASP A 55 -16.57 -16.57 -3.55
CA ASP A 55 -17.56 -15.82 -4.30
C ASP A 55 -18.55 -15.00 -3.44
N THR A 56 -18.58 -15.22 -2.12
CA THR A 56 -19.43 -14.48 -1.17
C THR A 56 -18.81 -13.16 -0.67
N ASP A 57 -17.58 -12.86 -1.10
CA ASP A 57 -16.93 -11.60 -0.77
C ASP A 57 -17.28 -10.48 -1.73
N TYR A 58 -17.17 -9.25 -1.25
CA TYR A 58 -17.43 -8.07 -2.07
C TYR A 58 -16.33 -7.87 -3.10
N PHE A 59 -16.73 -7.36 -4.27
CA PHE A 59 -15.77 -6.81 -5.21
C PHE A 59 -15.09 -5.58 -4.61
N ALA A 60 -13.80 -5.41 -4.91
CA ALA A 60 -12.97 -4.30 -4.47
C ALA A 60 -13.59 -2.94 -4.81
N LYS A 61 -13.36 -1.94 -3.96
CA LYS A 61 -13.81 -0.55 -4.20
C LYS A 61 -12.69 0.45 -3.97
N LEU A 62 -12.77 1.59 -4.65
CA LEU A 62 -11.89 2.72 -4.38
C LEU A 62 -12.46 3.61 -3.28
N SER A 63 -11.58 4.05 -2.38
CA SER A 63 -11.88 4.98 -1.29
C SER A 63 -12.37 6.35 -1.81
N GLY A 64 -11.98 6.73 -3.03
CA GLY A 64 -12.31 8.00 -3.68
C GLY A 64 -12.31 7.90 -5.20
N GLY A 65 -12.82 8.93 -5.88
CA GLY A 65 -12.93 9.00 -7.35
C GLY A 65 -14.37 9.15 -7.85
N ARG A 66 -14.52 9.30 -9.17
CA ARG A 66 -15.83 9.45 -9.82
C ARG A 66 -16.55 8.10 -9.83
N ARG A 67 -17.58 7.99 -8.99
CA ARG A 67 -18.46 6.83 -8.89
C ARG A 67 -19.26 6.65 -10.19
N GLN A 68 -19.29 5.42 -10.70
CA GLN A 68 -20.00 5.05 -11.91
C GLN A 68 -20.62 3.67 -11.71
N ARG A 69 -21.95 3.63 -11.76
CA ARG A 69 -22.73 2.44 -11.43
C ARG A 69 -22.47 1.32 -12.42
N GLY A 70 -22.11 0.14 -11.92
CA GLY A 70 -21.87 -1.05 -12.73
C GLY A 70 -20.65 -0.97 -13.67
N GLU A 71 -19.73 -0.03 -13.42
CA GLU A 71 -18.46 0.11 -14.13
C GLU A 71 -17.31 -0.48 -13.31
N PHE A 72 -16.30 -0.99 -14.01
CA PHE A 72 -15.10 -1.58 -13.40
C PHE A 72 -13.85 -0.92 -13.98
N ARG A 73 -12.76 -0.92 -13.22
CA ARG A 73 -11.48 -0.38 -13.67
C ARG A 73 -10.31 -1.19 -13.16
N ALA A 74 -9.34 -1.50 -14.03
CA ALA A 74 -8.05 -2.02 -13.62
C ALA A 74 -7.18 -0.85 -13.14
N VAL A 75 -6.65 -0.96 -11.93
CA VAL A 75 -5.83 0.09 -11.30
C VAL A 75 -4.60 -0.52 -10.60
N PRO A 76 -3.47 0.20 -10.56
CA PRO A 76 -2.36 -0.18 -9.70
C PRO A 76 -2.66 0.19 -8.24
N HIS A 77 -1.92 -0.41 -7.29
CA HIS A 77 -1.95 0.00 -5.88
C HIS A 77 -0.88 1.07 -5.63
N ASN A 78 -1.23 2.18 -5.01
CA ASN A 78 -0.32 3.25 -4.58
C ASN A 78 -0.79 3.85 -3.23
N ASP A 79 0.03 4.69 -2.60
CA ASP A 79 -0.29 5.34 -1.32
C ASP A 79 -0.95 6.73 -1.50
N GLY A 80 -1.45 7.01 -2.71
CA GLY A 80 -2.15 8.24 -3.09
C GLY A 80 -3.57 7.97 -3.58
N SER A 81 -3.79 8.01 -4.89
CA SER A 81 -5.13 7.85 -5.50
C SER A 81 -5.82 6.51 -5.24
N THR A 82 -5.07 5.43 -5.03
CA THR A 82 -5.61 4.10 -4.71
C THR A 82 -5.31 3.68 -3.27
N ARG A 83 -5.06 4.65 -2.38
CA ARG A 83 -4.81 4.36 -0.97
C ARG A 83 -5.98 3.65 -0.30
N GLY A 84 -5.67 2.56 0.39
CA GLY A 84 -6.69 1.71 1.04
C GLY A 84 -7.43 0.81 0.04
N LEU A 85 -6.92 0.70 -1.19
CA LEU A 85 -7.34 -0.34 -2.12
C LEU A 85 -7.17 -1.69 -1.43
N TRP A 86 -8.27 -2.44 -1.41
CA TRP A 86 -8.26 -3.84 -1.09
C TRP A 86 -8.88 -4.55 -2.28
N SER A 87 -8.03 -5.15 -3.13
CA SER A 87 -8.51 -6.02 -4.21
C SER A 87 -8.65 -7.45 -3.70
N ALA A 88 -9.56 -8.20 -4.32
CA ALA A 88 -9.93 -9.53 -3.85
C ALA A 88 -10.28 -10.42 -5.05
N ALA A 89 -11.23 -9.98 -5.87
CA ALA A 89 -11.82 -10.85 -6.88
C ALA A 89 -11.04 -10.94 -8.21
N ALA A 90 -10.10 -10.03 -8.49
CA ALA A 90 -9.41 -9.98 -9.79
C ALA A 90 -8.08 -9.24 -9.66
N GLU A 91 -7.06 -9.98 -9.23
CA GLU A 91 -5.70 -9.48 -9.00
C GLU A 91 -4.75 -10.15 -9.98
N PHE A 92 -3.79 -9.39 -10.50
CA PHE A 92 -2.85 -9.86 -11.50
C PHE A 92 -1.46 -9.33 -11.20
N SER A 93 -0.45 -10.20 -11.38
CA SER A 93 0.95 -9.79 -11.24
C SER A 93 1.83 -10.30 -12.38
N ALA A 94 2.58 -9.40 -13.01
CA ALA A 94 3.63 -9.75 -13.95
C ALA A 94 4.81 -10.40 -13.21
N LEU A 95 5.70 -11.10 -13.91
CA LEU A 95 6.94 -11.61 -13.33
C LEU A 95 7.71 -10.51 -12.60
N PHE A 96 8.17 -10.81 -11.38
CA PHE A 96 8.78 -9.86 -10.41
C PHE A 96 7.82 -8.84 -9.77
N GLY A 97 6.56 -8.79 -10.23
CA GLY A 97 5.54 -7.90 -9.70
C GLY A 97 5.06 -8.33 -8.32
N SER A 98 4.68 -7.35 -7.49
CA SER A 98 4.03 -7.62 -6.20
C SER A 98 3.13 -6.46 -5.81
N GLU A 99 2.20 -6.71 -4.90
CA GLU A 99 1.35 -5.69 -4.28
C GLU A 99 2.12 -4.77 -3.30
N THR A 100 3.45 -4.79 -3.31
CA THR A 100 4.25 -4.00 -2.37
C THR A 100 4.24 -2.52 -2.77
N VAL A 101 3.54 -1.72 -1.98
CA VAL A 101 3.48 -0.25 -2.09
C VAL A 101 4.65 0.37 -1.32
N PRO A 102 5.60 1.10 -1.94
CA PRO A 102 6.49 2.00 -1.22
C PRO A 102 5.66 3.15 -0.64
N THR A 103 5.31 3.07 0.64
CA THR A 103 4.43 4.07 1.26
C THR A 103 5.10 5.45 1.36
N ARG A 104 4.29 6.52 1.44
CA ARG A 104 4.75 7.87 1.76
C ARG A 104 5.62 7.89 3.01
N GLU A 105 5.18 7.16 4.04
CA GLU A 105 5.92 7.01 5.29
C GLU A 105 7.30 6.38 5.06
N SER A 106 7.38 5.32 4.23
CA SER A 106 8.65 4.66 3.90
C SER A 106 9.59 5.59 3.13
N LEU A 107 9.08 6.30 2.13
CA LEU A 107 9.89 7.26 1.36
C LEU A 107 10.43 8.39 2.25
N VAL A 108 9.59 8.98 3.11
CA VAL A 108 10.01 10.01 4.07
C VAL A 108 11.02 9.45 5.08
N ARG A 109 10.79 8.23 5.58
CA ARG A 109 11.71 7.54 6.52
C ARG A 109 13.11 7.41 5.95
N TYR A 110 13.25 7.20 4.64
CA TYR A 110 14.54 7.11 3.93
C TYR A 110 15.05 8.44 3.36
N GLY A 111 14.46 9.55 3.82
CA GLY A 111 14.99 10.90 3.58
C GLY A 111 14.44 11.59 2.33
N VAL A 112 13.40 11.05 1.68
CA VAL A 112 12.77 11.71 0.53
C VAL A 112 11.92 12.89 1.00
N ARG A 113 12.13 14.05 0.40
CA ARG A 113 11.37 15.29 0.65
C ARG A 113 10.14 15.35 -0.25
N LEU A 114 9.20 14.43 -0.03
CA LEU A 114 8.02 14.26 -0.89
C LEU A 114 7.18 15.53 -1.04
N ASP A 115 7.00 16.32 0.02
CA ASP A 115 6.21 17.56 -0.06
C ASP A 115 6.80 18.58 -1.05
N ARG A 116 8.13 18.61 -1.17
CA ARG A 116 8.83 19.45 -2.17
C ARG A 116 8.60 18.90 -3.58
N LEU A 117 8.77 17.59 -3.76
CA LEU A 117 8.59 16.94 -5.07
C LEU A 117 7.15 17.08 -5.58
N GLU A 118 6.15 16.97 -4.71
CA GLU A 118 4.74 17.11 -5.07
C GLU A 118 4.37 18.56 -5.43
N ALA A 119 4.98 19.54 -4.77
CA ALA A 119 4.80 20.95 -5.11
C ALA A 119 5.39 21.29 -6.49
N ASP A 120 6.56 20.74 -6.82
CA ASP A 120 7.25 20.97 -8.09
C ASP A 120 6.69 20.09 -9.23
N ARG A 121 6.18 18.88 -8.92
CA ARG A 121 5.57 17.92 -9.86
C ARG A 121 4.29 17.30 -9.25
N PRO A 122 3.13 17.95 -9.43
CA PRO A 122 1.86 17.41 -8.94
C PRO A 122 1.56 16.02 -9.52
N GLY A 123 1.09 15.10 -8.67
CA GLY A 123 0.81 13.70 -9.01
C GLY A 123 2.01 12.75 -8.88
N TYR A 124 3.18 13.23 -8.45
CA TYR A 124 4.38 12.41 -8.31
C TYR A 124 4.23 11.34 -7.23
N LEU A 125 3.44 11.58 -6.18
CA LEU A 125 3.18 10.59 -5.14
C LEU A 125 2.66 9.27 -5.70
N ASP A 126 1.70 9.30 -6.63
CA ASP A 126 1.13 8.08 -7.21
C ASP A 126 2.18 7.26 -7.95
N GLU A 127 3.03 7.93 -8.75
CA GLU A 127 4.13 7.30 -9.50
C GLU A 127 5.21 6.73 -8.56
N ALA A 128 5.61 7.50 -7.55
CA ALA A 128 6.66 7.10 -6.61
C ALA A 128 6.24 5.94 -5.71
N THR A 129 4.94 5.82 -5.43
CA THR A 129 4.38 4.83 -4.50
C THR A 129 3.65 3.68 -5.23
N GLU A 130 3.69 3.63 -6.56
CA GLU A 130 3.06 2.55 -7.32
C GLU A 130 3.69 1.17 -7.01
N ALA A 131 2.87 0.19 -6.68
CA ALA A 131 3.24 -1.23 -6.63
C ALA A 131 3.58 -1.71 -8.05
N TRP A 132 4.85 -2.00 -8.29
CA TRP A 132 5.31 -2.33 -9.65
C TRP A 132 4.77 -3.69 -10.10
N GLY A 133 4.29 -3.76 -11.35
CA GLY A 133 3.93 -5.01 -12.00
C GLY A 133 2.70 -5.69 -11.43
N TRP A 134 1.89 -4.99 -10.63
CA TRP A 134 0.65 -5.51 -10.05
C TRP A 134 -0.54 -4.63 -10.40
N ARG A 135 -1.70 -5.24 -10.68
CA ARG A 135 -2.97 -4.55 -10.88
C ARG A 135 -4.12 -5.35 -10.26
N GLY A 136 -5.08 -4.61 -9.70
CA GLY A 136 -6.36 -5.13 -9.26
C GLY A 136 -7.49 -4.48 -10.03
N ILE A 137 -8.55 -5.24 -10.30
CA ILE A 137 -9.80 -4.66 -10.81
C ILE A 137 -10.65 -4.22 -9.63
N VAL A 138 -11.25 -3.04 -9.74
CA VAL A 138 -12.16 -2.45 -8.76
C VAL A 138 -13.49 -2.13 -9.39
N SER A 139 -14.55 -2.23 -8.59
CA SER A 139 -15.86 -1.68 -8.91
C SER A 139 -15.87 -0.18 -8.61
N LEU A 140 -16.50 0.58 -9.51
CA LEU A 140 -16.76 2.01 -9.32
C LEU A 140 -18.16 2.29 -8.76
N ASP A 141 -18.88 1.23 -8.35
CA ASP A 141 -20.19 1.32 -7.72
C ASP A 141 -20.07 1.62 -6.21
N ASP A 142 -21.11 2.24 -5.66
CA ASP A 142 -21.20 2.59 -4.23
C ASP A 142 -21.47 1.37 -3.35
N ALA A 143 -22.19 0.39 -3.91
CA ALA A 143 -22.52 -0.86 -3.28
C ALA A 143 -22.17 -2.00 -4.26
N PRO A 144 -20.88 -2.37 -4.36
CA PRO A 144 -20.47 -3.42 -5.28
C PRO A 144 -21.20 -4.73 -4.93
N PRO A 145 -21.63 -5.50 -5.94
CA PRO A 145 -22.16 -6.84 -5.70
C PRO A 145 -21.06 -7.74 -5.12
N ILE A 146 -21.48 -8.86 -4.54
CA ILE A 146 -20.56 -9.95 -4.26
C ILE A 146 -20.10 -10.60 -5.58
N THR A 147 -18.98 -11.30 -5.54
CA THR A 147 -18.42 -11.99 -6.72
C THR A 147 -19.41 -12.97 -7.36
N ALA A 148 -20.22 -13.68 -6.56
CA ALA A 148 -21.25 -14.61 -7.03
C ALA A 148 -22.36 -13.93 -7.86
N GLU A 149 -22.62 -12.65 -7.60
CA GLU A 149 -23.66 -11.87 -8.29
C GLU A 149 -23.06 -10.87 -9.29
N THR A 150 -21.75 -10.90 -9.52
CA THR A 150 -21.06 -9.96 -10.40
C THR A 150 -21.23 -10.39 -11.86
N PRO A 151 -21.95 -9.62 -12.71
CA PRO A 151 -22.23 -10.03 -14.08
C PRO A 151 -20.96 -10.08 -14.94
N LEU A 152 -20.70 -11.24 -15.54
CA LEU A 152 -19.47 -11.46 -16.28
C LEU A 152 -19.41 -10.63 -17.56
N LYS A 153 -20.54 -10.47 -18.27
CA LYS A 153 -20.61 -9.80 -19.59
C LYS A 153 -19.93 -8.42 -19.64
N ARG A 154 -19.98 -7.64 -18.55
CA ARG A 154 -19.36 -6.31 -18.48
C ARG A 154 -17.92 -6.37 -17.98
N LEU A 155 -17.61 -7.30 -17.09
CA LEU A 155 -16.31 -7.42 -16.47
C LEU A 155 -15.30 -8.17 -17.35
N PHE A 156 -15.76 -9.12 -18.17
CA PHE A 156 -14.92 -10.03 -18.93
C PHE A 156 -13.89 -9.34 -19.83
N PRO A 157 -14.23 -8.31 -20.63
CA PRO A 157 -13.22 -7.63 -21.47
C PRO A 157 -12.07 -7.07 -20.62
N LEU A 158 -12.40 -6.40 -19.51
CA LEU A 158 -11.40 -5.82 -18.62
C LEU A 158 -10.57 -6.90 -17.91
N LEU A 159 -11.19 -8.01 -17.52
CA LEU A 159 -10.52 -9.16 -16.89
C LEU A 159 -9.54 -9.82 -17.87
N HIS A 160 -9.97 -10.02 -19.12
CA HIS A 160 -9.14 -10.54 -20.20
C HIS A 160 -7.97 -9.60 -20.52
N ASP A 161 -8.24 -8.31 -20.76
CA ASP A 161 -7.21 -7.31 -21.06
C ASP A 161 -6.17 -7.18 -19.94
N THR A 162 -6.60 -7.30 -18.68
CA THR A 162 -5.69 -7.21 -17.53
C THR A 162 -4.83 -8.49 -17.40
N LEU A 163 -5.40 -9.66 -17.68
CA LEU A 163 -4.64 -10.91 -17.74
C LEU A 163 -3.62 -10.88 -18.89
N GLU A 164 -4.02 -10.46 -20.09
CA GLU A 164 -3.13 -10.29 -21.23
C GLU A 164 -2.01 -9.30 -20.94
N TRP A 165 -2.30 -8.19 -20.26
CA TRP A 165 -1.28 -7.26 -19.80
C TRP A 165 -0.26 -7.94 -18.87
N ALA A 166 -0.70 -8.70 -17.87
CA ALA A 166 0.19 -9.34 -16.91
C ALA A 166 1.04 -10.45 -17.55
N MET A 167 0.45 -11.25 -18.44
CA MET A 167 1.15 -12.27 -19.21
C MET A 167 2.12 -11.64 -20.22
N GLY A 168 1.69 -10.62 -20.96
CA GLY A 168 2.53 -9.91 -21.92
C GLY A 168 3.76 -9.31 -21.25
N ARG A 169 3.61 -8.70 -20.07
CA ARG A 169 4.74 -8.20 -19.27
C ARG A 169 5.67 -9.33 -18.78
N THR A 170 5.13 -10.50 -18.49
CA THR A 170 5.91 -11.68 -18.11
C THR A 170 6.69 -12.23 -19.30
N VAL A 171 6.06 -12.35 -20.47
CA VAL A 171 6.70 -12.77 -21.72
C VAL A 171 7.78 -11.77 -22.15
N ASP A 172 7.56 -10.47 -21.96
CA ASP A 172 8.54 -9.43 -22.25
C ASP A 172 9.78 -9.48 -21.35
N ALA A 173 9.66 -10.11 -20.18
CA ALA A 173 10.76 -10.38 -19.28
C ALA A 173 11.55 -11.64 -19.66
N ILE A 174 11.14 -12.39 -20.69
CA ILE A 174 11.82 -13.60 -21.17
C ILE A 174 12.56 -13.28 -22.48
N GLU A 175 13.81 -13.74 -22.59
CA GLU A 175 14.67 -13.53 -23.75
C GLU A 175 14.99 -14.83 -24.49
N GLY A 176 15.39 -14.68 -25.77
CA GLY A 176 15.82 -15.79 -26.61
C GLY A 176 14.68 -16.72 -27.06
N ARG A 177 15.01 -18.01 -27.28
CA ARG A 177 14.09 -19.00 -27.86
C ARG A 177 12.89 -19.31 -26.95
N ALA A 178 13.08 -19.24 -25.63
CA ALA A 178 12.03 -19.49 -24.64
C ALA A 178 10.87 -18.48 -24.72
N LYS A 179 11.08 -17.31 -25.34
CA LYS A 179 10.05 -16.28 -25.48
C LYS A 179 8.86 -16.74 -26.32
N GLU A 180 9.09 -17.54 -27.36
CA GLU A 180 8.01 -18.03 -28.21
C GLU A 180 7.21 -19.13 -27.51
N ASP A 181 7.88 -20.03 -26.80
CA ASP A 181 7.21 -21.04 -25.96
C ASP A 181 6.36 -20.37 -24.86
N ALA A 182 6.86 -19.28 -24.27
CA ALA A 182 6.13 -18.48 -23.30
C ALA A 182 4.87 -17.85 -23.89
N ARG A 183 4.92 -17.36 -25.14
CA ARG A 183 3.73 -16.83 -25.85
C ARG A 183 2.70 -17.92 -26.10
N GLN A 184 3.13 -19.10 -26.53
CA GLN A 184 2.23 -20.24 -26.72
C GLN A 184 1.59 -20.66 -25.40
N ALA A 185 2.36 -20.68 -24.31
CA ALA A 185 1.83 -20.95 -22.98
C ALA A 185 0.81 -19.89 -22.52
N ALA A 186 1.07 -18.61 -22.78
CA ALA A 186 0.13 -17.53 -22.50
C ALA A 186 -1.18 -17.67 -23.30
N ASN A 187 -1.09 -18.02 -24.60
CA ASN A 187 -2.27 -18.25 -25.43
C ASN A 187 -3.13 -19.41 -24.90
N ARG A 188 -2.51 -20.50 -24.46
CA ARG A 188 -3.24 -21.63 -23.83
C ARG A 188 -4.00 -21.19 -22.57
N LEU A 189 -3.45 -20.28 -21.77
CA LEU A 189 -4.16 -19.74 -20.62
C LEU A 189 -5.33 -18.85 -21.03
N CYS A 190 -5.19 -18.06 -22.10
CA CYS A 190 -6.32 -17.33 -22.69
C CYS A 190 -7.41 -18.28 -23.23
N GLU A 191 -7.04 -19.40 -23.86
CA GLU A 191 -7.98 -20.41 -24.35
C GLU A 191 -8.84 -20.99 -23.22
N ILE A 192 -8.24 -21.30 -22.07
CA ILE A 192 -8.96 -21.74 -20.86
C ILE A 192 -10.02 -20.70 -20.43
N LEU A 193 -9.76 -19.41 -20.65
CA LEU A 193 -10.65 -18.32 -20.28
C LEU A 193 -11.76 -18.05 -21.32
N CYS A 194 -11.49 -18.29 -22.61
CA CYS A 194 -12.34 -17.88 -23.73
C CYS A 194 -13.55 -18.78 -24.00
N GLU A 195 -13.57 -20.00 -23.47
CA GLU A 195 -14.72 -20.90 -23.60
C GLU A 195 -15.56 -20.86 -22.33
N THR A 196 -16.63 -20.06 -22.30
CA THR A 196 -17.54 -20.07 -21.14
C THR A 196 -18.94 -19.53 -21.47
N ASP A 197 -19.95 -20.21 -20.94
CA ASP A 197 -21.36 -19.80 -20.87
C ASP A 197 -21.71 -19.21 -19.49
N ALA A 198 -20.72 -19.00 -18.63
CA ALA A 198 -20.90 -18.45 -17.29
C ALA A 198 -21.58 -17.06 -17.31
N GLU A 199 -22.61 -16.89 -16.48
CA GLU A 199 -23.30 -15.61 -16.33
C GLU A 199 -22.59 -14.68 -15.34
N HIS A 200 -22.01 -15.26 -14.28
CA HIS A 200 -21.36 -14.52 -13.19
C HIS A 200 -19.88 -14.89 -13.04
N LEU A 201 -19.12 -14.02 -12.39
CA LEU A 201 -17.68 -14.21 -12.16
C LEU A 201 -17.37 -15.47 -11.34
N GLY A 202 -18.16 -15.74 -10.30
CA GLY A 202 -18.00 -16.95 -9.47
C GLY A 202 -18.12 -18.24 -10.28
N ASP A 203 -19.07 -18.30 -11.22
CA ASP A 203 -19.31 -19.45 -12.09
C ASP A 203 -18.12 -19.69 -13.04
N LEU A 204 -17.61 -18.61 -13.64
CA LEU A 204 -16.42 -18.65 -14.48
C LEU A 204 -15.24 -19.24 -13.70
N TYR A 205 -14.95 -18.67 -12.52
CA TYR A 205 -13.81 -19.09 -11.71
C TYR A 205 -13.91 -20.54 -11.29
N ARG A 206 -15.08 -20.98 -10.83
CA ARG A 206 -15.32 -22.37 -10.46
C ARG A 206 -15.06 -23.30 -11.65
N ARG A 207 -15.55 -22.94 -12.85
CA ARG A 207 -15.38 -23.73 -14.07
C ARG A 207 -13.91 -23.90 -14.45
N ILE A 208 -13.15 -22.80 -14.49
CA ILE A 208 -11.76 -22.84 -15.01
C ILE A 208 -10.74 -23.31 -13.97
N LEU A 209 -11.11 -23.37 -12.69
CA LEU A 209 -10.17 -23.67 -11.61
C LEU A 209 -9.38 -24.99 -11.82
N PRO A 210 -10.00 -26.12 -12.17
CA PRO A 210 -9.27 -27.38 -12.40
C PRO A 210 -8.26 -27.27 -13.56
N ASP A 211 -8.62 -26.57 -14.62
CA ASP A 211 -7.78 -26.37 -15.81
C ASP A 211 -6.60 -25.45 -15.49
N VAL A 212 -6.82 -24.38 -14.73
CA VAL A 212 -5.74 -23.48 -14.29
C VAL A 212 -4.76 -24.21 -13.37
N TYR A 213 -5.24 -25.04 -12.43
CA TYR A 213 -4.36 -25.88 -11.60
C TYR A 213 -3.53 -26.85 -12.44
N SER A 214 -4.16 -27.49 -13.44
CA SER A 214 -3.48 -28.43 -14.34
C SER A 214 -2.48 -27.74 -15.26
N PHE A 215 -2.80 -26.54 -15.75
CA PHE A 215 -1.93 -25.68 -16.54
C PHE A 215 -0.64 -25.34 -15.80
N VAL A 216 -0.76 -24.92 -14.54
CA VAL A 216 0.37 -24.55 -13.68
C VAL A 216 1.25 -25.75 -13.39
N ALA A 217 0.64 -26.90 -13.12
CA ALA A 217 1.37 -28.14 -12.86
C ALA A 217 2.01 -28.76 -14.12
N GLY A 218 1.58 -28.35 -15.31
CA GLY A 218 1.93 -28.99 -16.58
C GLY A 218 1.40 -30.42 -16.73
N ARG A 219 0.41 -30.81 -15.91
CA ARG A 219 -0.19 -32.16 -15.87
C ARG A 219 -1.54 -32.13 -15.13
N PRO A 220 -2.42 -33.12 -15.35
CA PRO A 220 -3.68 -33.20 -14.62
C PRO A 220 -3.49 -33.23 -13.09
N VAL A 221 -4.29 -32.44 -12.39
CA VAL A 221 -4.35 -32.37 -10.93
C VAL A 221 -5.72 -32.84 -10.47
N ASP A 222 -5.74 -33.75 -9.49
CA ASP A 222 -6.98 -34.27 -8.90
C ASP A 222 -7.43 -33.33 -7.77
N LEU A 223 -8.60 -32.70 -7.93
CA LEU A 223 -9.18 -31.76 -6.99
C LEU A 223 -10.70 -31.63 -7.18
N ASP A 224 -11.38 -31.20 -6.12
CA ASP A 224 -12.79 -30.82 -6.15
C ASP A 224 -12.89 -29.29 -6.30
N ALA A 225 -13.66 -28.78 -7.27
CA ALA A 225 -13.95 -27.35 -7.38
C ALA A 225 -15.23 -26.98 -6.63
N ALA A 226 -15.19 -25.92 -5.84
CA ALA A 226 -16.35 -25.45 -5.05
C ALA A 226 -16.43 -23.91 -5.02
N THR A 227 -17.53 -23.39 -4.49
CA THR A 227 -17.68 -21.97 -4.18
C THR A 227 -18.08 -21.78 -2.71
N THR A 228 -17.81 -20.61 -2.13
CA THR A 228 -18.32 -20.30 -0.78
C THR A 228 -19.83 -20.29 -0.73
N SER A 229 -20.51 -19.88 -1.80
CA SER A 229 -21.97 -19.93 -1.88
C SER A 229 -22.52 -21.36 -1.73
N GLU A 230 -21.80 -22.36 -2.23
CA GLU A 230 -22.19 -23.76 -2.04
C GLU A 230 -21.78 -24.32 -0.68
N LEU A 231 -20.52 -24.07 -0.27
CA LEU A 231 -19.97 -24.59 0.98
C LEU A 231 -20.69 -24.01 2.22
N LEU A 232 -21.24 -22.82 2.11
CA LEU A 232 -21.84 -22.09 3.23
C LEU A 232 -23.37 -21.93 3.07
N ARG A 233 -23.98 -22.63 2.10
CA ARG A 233 -25.43 -22.67 1.94
C ARG A 233 -26.08 -23.07 3.27
N PHE A 234 -27.03 -22.27 3.74
CA PHE A 234 -27.66 -22.41 5.05
C PHE A 234 -29.17 -22.53 4.91
N ASN A 235 -29.68 -23.73 5.14
CA ASN A 235 -31.10 -24.05 5.09
C ASN A 235 -31.40 -25.22 6.06
N THR A 236 -32.64 -25.68 6.09
CA THR A 236 -33.06 -26.76 7.00
C THR A 236 -32.29 -28.08 6.79
N GLU A 237 -31.75 -28.34 5.60
CA GLU A 237 -30.96 -29.53 5.29
C GLU A 237 -29.49 -29.40 5.73
N THR A 238 -28.92 -28.19 5.67
CA THR A 238 -27.48 -27.97 5.90
C THR A 238 -27.15 -27.36 7.27
N CYS A 239 -28.12 -26.77 7.97
CA CYS A 239 -27.89 -25.98 9.19
C CYS A 239 -27.23 -26.75 10.34
N LEU A 240 -27.26 -28.08 10.32
CA LEU A 240 -26.65 -28.96 11.33
C LEU A 240 -25.25 -29.48 10.93
N GLN A 241 -24.70 -29.03 9.80
CA GLN A 241 -23.33 -29.37 9.44
C GLN A 241 -22.33 -28.75 10.43
N PRO A 242 -21.18 -29.41 10.72
CA PRO A 242 -20.22 -28.96 11.75
C PRO A 242 -19.75 -27.51 11.58
N ARG A 243 -19.69 -27.04 10.32
CA ARG A 243 -19.31 -25.66 10.00
C ARG A 243 -20.22 -24.61 10.63
N PHE A 244 -21.48 -24.91 10.93
CA PHE A 244 -22.42 -23.98 11.55
C PHE A 244 -22.41 -24.01 13.09
N ASP A 245 -21.61 -24.88 13.73
CA ASP A 245 -21.53 -24.97 15.20
C ASP A 245 -21.09 -23.64 15.83
N LEU A 246 -20.09 -22.97 15.24
CA LEU A 246 -19.64 -21.66 15.71
C LEU A 246 -20.75 -20.61 15.55
N PHE A 247 -21.53 -20.68 14.47
CA PHE A 247 -22.65 -19.77 14.24
C PHE A 247 -23.76 -20.00 15.28
N ASP A 248 -24.02 -21.25 15.66
CA ASP A 248 -25.01 -21.59 16.69
C ASP A 248 -24.71 -20.94 18.04
N LEU A 249 -23.44 -20.84 18.43
CA LEU A 249 -23.04 -20.12 19.65
C LEU A 249 -23.46 -18.64 19.67
N PHE A 250 -23.66 -18.01 18.50
CA PHE A 250 -24.17 -16.65 18.40
C PHE A 250 -25.68 -16.58 18.17
N VAL A 251 -26.30 -17.66 17.69
CA VAL A 251 -27.74 -17.74 17.46
C VAL A 251 -28.49 -18.14 18.72
N ALA A 252 -28.03 -19.12 19.48
CA ALA A 252 -28.70 -19.60 20.67
C ALA A 252 -28.65 -18.56 21.81
N ASP A 253 -29.82 -18.24 22.39
CA ASP A 253 -29.93 -17.22 23.44
C ASP A 253 -29.05 -17.52 24.67
N ALA A 254 -28.91 -18.82 25.01
CA ALA A 254 -28.15 -19.30 26.16
C ALA A 254 -26.64 -19.02 26.08
N THR A 255 -26.06 -18.98 24.87
CA THR A 255 -24.61 -18.88 24.64
C THR A 255 -24.20 -17.54 24.01
N ARG A 256 -25.13 -16.85 23.33
CA ARG A 256 -24.87 -15.64 22.55
C ARG A 256 -24.10 -14.56 23.31
N ALA A 257 -24.48 -14.26 24.56
CA ALA A 257 -23.83 -13.20 25.33
C ALA A 257 -22.34 -13.53 25.61
N THR A 258 -22.05 -14.80 25.91
CA THR A 258 -20.70 -15.28 26.18
C THR A 258 -19.85 -15.31 24.90
N ALA A 259 -20.40 -15.82 23.79
CA ALA A 259 -19.71 -15.84 22.51
C ALA A 259 -19.35 -14.44 21.99
N LYS A 260 -20.25 -13.47 22.17
CA LYS A 260 -20.00 -12.06 21.82
C LYS A 260 -18.86 -11.44 22.63
N ARG A 261 -18.83 -11.66 23.95
CA ARG A 261 -17.73 -11.15 24.79
C ARG A 261 -16.38 -11.73 24.35
N ALA A 262 -16.30 -13.04 24.12
CA ALA A 262 -15.07 -13.68 23.65
C ALA A 262 -14.58 -13.11 22.32
N TYR A 263 -15.49 -12.80 21.39
CA TYR A 263 -15.15 -12.15 20.12
C TYR A 263 -14.62 -10.73 20.33
N ASP A 264 -15.36 -9.88 21.05
CA ASP A 264 -14.98 -8.48 21.24
C ASP A 264 -13.65 -8.37 22.00
N GLU A 265 -13.40 -9.22 23.01
CA GLU A 265 -12.11 -9.29 23.72
C GLU A 265 -10.94 -9.63 22.80
N ALA A 266 -11.11 -10.60 21.89
CA ALA A 266 -10.08 -10.96 20.93
C ALA A 266 -9.76 -9.81 19.96
N ILE A 267 -10.79 -9.07 19.53
CA ILE A 267 -10.65 -7.93 18.62
C ILE A 267 -9.91 -6.75 19.29
N VAL A 268 -10.20 -6.43 20.56
CA VAL A 268 -9.52 -5.36 21.30
C VAL A 268 -8.01 -5.62 21.44
N THR A 269 -7.63 -6.89 21.59
CA THR A 269 -6.22 -7.28 21.63
C THR A 269 -5.56 -7.32 20.25
N GLY A 270 -6.33 -7.26 19.17
CA GLY A 270 -5.88 -7.26 17.78
C GLY A 270 -5.75 -5.86 17.18
N SER A 271 -4.86 -5.71 16.20
CA SER A 271 -4.70 -4.44 15.48
C SER A 271 -5.71 -4.33 14.34
N GLY A 272 -6.66 -3.39 14.44
CA GLY A 272 -7.37 -2.83 13.28
C GLY A 272 -8.72 -3.45 12.92
N GLN A 273 -9.29 -4.37 13.71
CA GLN A 273 -10.65 -4.88 13.51
C GLN A 273 -11.68 -4.16 14.39
N TYR A 274 -12.96 -4.34 14.05
CA TYR A 274 -14.08 -3.64 14.68
C TYR A 274 -14.86 -4.56 15.63
N GLU A 275 -15.10 -4.09 16.86
CA GLU A 275 -16.04 -4.69 17.80
C GLU A 275 -17.46 -4.77 17.20
N LEU A 276 -18.24 -5.74 17.68
CA LEU A 276 -19.61 -5.98 17.20
C LEU A 276 -20.52 -4.76 17.36
N ALA A 277 -20.29 -3.94 18.39
CA ALA A 277 -21.07 -2.74 18.66
C ALA A 277 -21.08 -1.75 17.47
N ARG A 278 -20.01 -1.71 16.66
CA ARG A 278 -19.93 -0.84 15.48
C ARG A 278 -20.90 -1.22 14.37
N PHE A 279 -21.40 -2.46 14.35
CA PHE A 279 -22.38 -2.95 13.39
C PHE A 279 -23.84 -2.81 13.88
N GLY A 280 -24.02 -2.20 15.06
CA GLY A 280 -25.32 -1.91 15.65
C GLY A 280 -25.79 -2.94 16.68
N THR A 281 -26.77 -2.54 17.48
CA THR A 281 -27.31 -3.37 18.57
C THR A 281 -27.79 -4.73 18.07
N GLY A 282 -27.38 -5.80 18.75
CA GLY A 282 -27.73 -7.18 18.40
C GLY A 282 -26.84 -7.82 17.33
N ALA A 283 -25.83 -7.11 16.79
CA ALA A 283 -24.92 -7.67 15.80
C ALA A 283 -24.15 -8.90 16.31
N ILE A 284 -23.89 -9.81 15.37
CA ILE A 284 -23.05 -11.01 15.51
C ILE A 284 -22.02 -11.02 14.36
N PRO A 285 -20.90 -11.76 14.45
CA PRO A 285 -19.80 -11.68 13.48
C PRO A 285 -20.07 -12.52 12.22
N PHE A 286 -21.31 -12.50 11.74
CA PHE A 286 -21.78 -13.24 10.57
C PHE A 286 -22.62 -12.32 9.69
N ASP A 287 -22.47 -12.51 8.39
CA ASP A 287 -23.32 -11.90 7.37
C ASP A 287 -24.23 -12.96 6.75
N LEU A 288 -25.39 -12.52 6.26
CA LEU A 288 -26.29 -13.31 5.44
C LEU A 288 -26.22 -12.79 4.01
N VAL A 289 -25.97 -13.67 3.06
CA VAL A 289 -26.11 -13.39 1.63
C VAL A 289 -27.48 -13.88 1.20
N VAL A 290 -28.31 -12.96 0.72
CA VAL A 290 -29.66 -13.26 0.23
C VAL A 290 -29.70 -12.96 -1.26
N PRO A 291 -29.93 -13.96 -2.14
CA PRO A 291 -29.93 -13.76 -3.59
C PRO A 291 -30.80 -12.58 -4.02
N GLY A 292 -30.21 -11.65 -4.79
CA GLY A 292 -30.88 -10.46 -5.31
C GLY A 292 -31.08 -9.31 -4.31
N TYR A 293 -30.75 -9.52 -3.03
CA TYR A 293 -30.73 -8.48 -1.99
C TYR A 293 -29.32 -8.14 -1.50
N GLY A 294 -28.35 -9.00 -1.79
CA GLY A 294 -26.94 -8.85 -1.45
C GLY A 294 -26.57 -9.39 -0.07
N ARG A 295 -25.37 -9.04 0.38
CA ARG A 295 -24.78 -9.45 1.66
C ARG A 295 -24.99 -8.39 2.74
N GLY A 296 -25.35 -8.81 3.96
CA GLY A 296 -25.54 -7.89 5.08
C GLY A 296 -25.34 -8.54 6.45
N THR A 297 -24.92 -7.74 7.44
CA THR A 297 -24.65 -8.23 8.79
C THR A 297 -25.91 -8.65 9.53
N ILE A 298 -25.85 -9.82 10.16
CA ILE A 298 -26.93 -10.38 10.95
C ILE A 298 -26.98 -9.69 12.31
N ARG A 299 -28.18 -9.25 12.69
CA ARG A 299 -28.48 -8.72 14.02
C ARG A 299 -29.65 -9.48 14.62
N ILE A 300 -29.45 -10.02 15.81
CA ILE A 300 -30.47 -10.79 16.52
C ILE A 300 -30.93 -9.97 17.73
N GLY A 301 -32.20 -9.57 17.70
CA GLY A 301 -32.89 -8.96 18.84
C GLY A 301 -33.94 -9.88 19.44
N ASN A 302 -34.66 -9.40 20.45
CA ASN A 302 -35.65 -10.21 21.18
C ASN A 302 -36.93 -10.52 20.38
N ARG A 303 -37.24 -9.68 19.37
CA ARG A 303 -38.48 -9.76 18.57
C ARG A 303 -38.27 -9.81 17.07
N ALA A 304 -37.03 -9.66 16.60
CA ALA A 304 -36.72 -9.69 15.19
C ALA A 304 -35.25 -10.06 14.94
N VAL A 305 -35.00 -10.71 13.80
CA VAL A 305 -33.69 -10.74 13.16
C VAL A 305 -33.67 -9.68 12.07
N VAL A 306 -32.61 -8.89 12.01
CA VAL A 306 -32.39 -7.85 11.01
C VAL A 306 -31.14 -8.20 10.21
N ILE A 307 -31.24 -8.15 8.88
CA ILE A 307 -30.10 -8.30 7.98
C ILE A 307 -29.80 -6.93 7.40
N ASN A 308 -28.65 -6.36 7.76
CA ASN A 308 -28.22 -5.03 7.33
C ASN A 308 -27.65 -5.05 5.90
N THR A 309 -28.47 -5.37 4.91
CA THR A 309 -28.19 -5.09 3.49
C THR A 309 -28.47 -3.60 3.18
N PRO A 310 -28.20 -3.07 1.96
CA PRO A 310 -28.56 -1.69 1.61
C PRO A 310 -30.03 -1.34 1.85
N LYS A 311 -30.92 -2.33 1.75
CA LYS A 311 -32.33 -2.25 2.17
C LYS A 311 -32.58 -3.29 3.26
N PRO A 312 -32.56 -2.90 4.55
CA PRO A 312 -32.61 -3.85 5.66
C PRO A 312 -33.77 -4.85 5.53
N LEU A 313 -33.46 -6.13 5.76
CA LEU A 313 -34.44 -7.22 5.72
C LEU A 313 -34.79 -7.63 7.15
N PHE A 314 -36.05 -8.01 7.37
CA PHE A 314 -36.59 -8.32 8.70
C PHE A 314 -37.25 -9.69 8.73
N ILE A 315 -37.01 -10.42 9.81
CA ILE A 315 -37.68 -11.66 10.19
C ILE A 315 -38.25 -11.46 11.59
N SER A 316 -39.57 -11.54 11.75
CA SER A 316 -40.22 -11.41 13.05
C SER A 316 -40.04 -12.67 13.90
N LEU A 317 -39.71 -12.49 15.17
CA LEU A 317 -39.55 -13.54 16.17
C LEU A 317 -40.71 -13.50 17.17
N LYS A 318 -41.30 -14.66 17.45
CA LYS A 318 -42.31 -14.80 18.52
C LYS A 318 -41.69 -15.00 19.90
N LYS A 319 -40.49 -15.59 19.94
CA LYS A 319 -39.69 -15.91 21.13
C LYS A 319 -38.20 -15.78 20.77
N PRO A 320 -37.28 -15.67 21.74
CA PRO A 320 -35.85 -15.78 21.49
C PRO A 320 -35.50 -17.10 20.79
N LEU A 321 -34.51 -17.05 19.88
CA LEU A 321 -34.05 -18.21 19.13
C LEU A 321 -33.35 -19.22 20.04
N SER A 322 -33.72 -20.49 19.88
CA SER A 322 -33.11 -21.61 20.60
C SER A 322 -31.82 -22.11 19.96
N GLY A 323 -31.65 -21.93 18.65
CA GLY A 323 -30.45 -22.34 17.90
C GLY A 323 -30.63 -22.18 16.39
N VAL A 324 -29.66 -22.70 15.62
CA VAL A 324 -29.59 -22.56 14.16
C VAL A 324 -30.72 -23.22 13.39
N SER A 325 -31.29 -24.34 13.86
CA SER A 325 -32.40 -25.01 13.15
C SER A 325 -33.64 -24.13 13.07
N GLU A 326 -34.02 -23.49 14.18
CA GLU A 326 -35.14 -22.55 14.21
C GLU A 326 -34.85 -21.36 13.28
N LEU A 327 -33.62 -20.83 13.28
CA LEU A 327 -33.25 -19.74 12.39
C LEU A 327 -33.29 -20.15 10.91
N ALA A 328 -32.84 -21.36 10.57
CA ALA A 328 -32.86 -21.90 9.21
C ALA A 328 -34.28 -22.00 8.66
N GLU A 329 -35.24 -22.55 9.44
CA GLU A 329 -36.65 -22.59 9.04
C GLU A 329 -37.23 -21.20 8.76
N LEU A 330 -36.88 -20.21 9.59
CA LEU A 330 -37.36 -18.83 9.43
C LEU A 330 -36.78 -18.17 8.18
N ILE A 331 -35.48 -18.33 7.95
CA ILE A 331 -34.76 -17.78 6.78
C ILE A 331 -35.26 -18.45 5.50
N GLU A 332 -35.30 -19.77 5.47
CA GLU A 332 -35.70 -20.54 4.29
C GLU A 332 -37.14 -20.22 3.87
N ARG A 333 -38.07 -20.13 4.84
CA ARG A 333 -39.45 -19.74 4.56
C ARG A 333 -39.57 -18.31 4.00
N ARG A 334 -38.67 -17.41 4.39
CA ARG A 334 -38.75 -15.99 4.03
C ARG A 334 -38.04 -15.68 2.71
N PHE A 335 -36.92 -16.32 2.45
CA PHE A 335 -35.98 -15.97 1.38
C PHE A 335 -35.63 -17.14 0.45
N GLY A 336 -36.04 -18.36 0.79
CA GLY A 336 -35.70 -19.57 0.05
C GLY A 336 -34.44 -20.27 0.55
N LYS A 337 -34.13 -21.40 -0.06
CA LYS A 337 -33.07 -22.35 0.34
C LYS A 337 -31.65 -22.02 -0.13
N GLU A 338 -31.51 -21.01 -0.99
CA GLU A 338 -30.25 -20.57 -1.59
C GLU A 338 -29.54 -19.47 -0.79
N VAL A 339 -29.93 -19.29 0.47
CA VAL A 339 -29.31 -18.32 1.36
C VAL A 339 -27.99 -18.87 1.91
N VAL A 340 -27.02 -17.97 2.12
CA VAL A 340 -25.68 -18.32 2.59
C VAL A 340 -25.34 -17.56 3.87
N VAL A 341 -24.87 -18.27 4.90
CA VAL A 341 -24.35 -17.67 6.13
C VAL A 341 -22.83 -17.67 6.06
N VAL A 342 -22.22 -16.49 6.08
CA VAL A 342 -20.77 -16.33 5.99
C VAL A 342 -20.22 -15.66 7.24
N GLY A 343 -19.22 -16.27 7.86
CA GLY A 343 -18.46 -15.61 8.93
C GLY A 343 -17.74 -14.38 8.41
N LYS A 344 -17.66 -13.32 9.23
CA LYS A 344 -16.67 -12.25 8.97
C LYS A 344 -15.25 -12.83 9.12
N ALA A 345 -14.23 -12.11 8.65
CA ALA A 345 -12.86 -12.62 8.51
C ALA A 345 -12.34 -13.47 9.71
N VAL A 346 -12.55 -12.99 10.94
CA VAL A 346 -12.14 -13.71 12.17
C VAL A 346 -12.97 -14.99 12.42
N SER A 347 -14.28 -14.95 12.18
CA SER A 347 -15.18 -16.10 12.43
C SER A 347 -15.19 -17.12 11.30
N LEU A 348 -14.91 -16.71 10.07
CA LEU A 348 -14.92 -17.61 8.90
C LEU A 348 -13.90 -18.73 9.02
N LEU A 349 -12.70 -18.41 9.55
CA LEU A 349 -11.65 -19.40 9.77
C LEU A 349 -12.13 -20.49 10.72
N GLY A 350 -12.68 -20.11 11.88
CA GLY A 350 -13.23 -21.07 12.84
C GLY A 350 -14.41 -21.86 12.28
N MET A 351 -15.29 -21.19 11.53
CA MET A 351 -16.47 -21.80 10.90
C MET A 351 -16.07 -22.97 10.00
N LEU A 352 -15.19 -22.75 9.03
CA LEU A 352 -14.77 -23.79 8.09
C LEU A 352 -13.75 -24.77 8.68
N ALA A 353 -12.93 -24.36 9.66
CA ALA A 353 -11.99 -25.24 10.35
C ALA A 353 -12.66 -26.34 11.19
N ARG A 354 -13.98 -26.27 11.42
CA ARG A 354 -14.76 -27.38 11.99
C ARG A 354 -14.77 -28.63 11.12
N GLU A 355 -14.56 -28.46 9.81
CA GLU A 355 -14.67 -29.54 8.82
C GLU A 355 -13.44 -29.67 7.93
N PHE A 356 -12.80 -28.57 7.56
CA PHE A 356 -11.66 -28.54 6.65
C PHE A 356 -10.36 -28.23 7.39
N VAL A 357 -9.24 -28.61 6.77
CA VAL A 357 -7.91 -28.03 7.06
C VAL A 357 -7.66 -26.95 6.02
N PHE A 358 -7.58 -25.69 6.45
CA PHE A 358 -7.25 -24.60 5.52
C PHE A 358 -5.81 -24.73 5.02
N VAL A 359 -5.60 -24.47 3.73
CA VAL A 359 -4.27 -24.35 3.14
C VAL A 359 -4.01 -22.88 2.84
N PHE A 360 -3.02 -22.29 3.51
CA PHE A 360 -2.61 -20.91 3.25
C PHE A 360 -1.15 -20.83 2.88
N HIS A 361 -0.82 -19.92 1.95
CA HIS A 361 0.57 -19.55 1.72
C HIS A 361 1.12 -18.80 2.94
N ASP A 362 2.45 -18.79 3.07
CA ASP A 362 3.14 -18.02 4.09
C ASP A 362 2.79 -16.52 3.97
N GLY A 363 2.44 -15.91 5.11
CA GLY A 363 1.98 -14.53 5.18
C GLY A 363 0.56 -14.26 4.67
N ALA A 364 -0.18 -15.25 4.15
CA ALA A 364 -1.59 -15.06 3.76
C ALA A 364 -2.50 -14.97 5.00
N SER A 365 -3.64 -14.29 4.89
CA SER A 365 -4.62 -14.09 5.98
C SER A 365 -4.03 -13.45 7.25
N GLY A 366 -4.16 -12.12 7.37
CA GLY A 366 -3.77 -11.37 8.57
C GLY A 366 -4.67 -11.59 9.80
N TYR A 367 -5.63 -12.53 9.73
CA TYR A 367 -6.64 -12.73 10.78
C TYR A 367 -6.42 -13.99 11.63
N SER A 368 -5.50 -14.90 11.26
CA SER A 368 -5.35 -16.20 11.94
C SER A 368 -5.02 -16.08 13.43
N SER A 369 -4.14 -15.13 13.80
CA SER A 369 -3.76 -14.89 15.20
C SER A 369 -4.93 -14.37 16.04
N VAL A 370 -5.76 -13.51 15.47
CA VAL A 370 -6.97 -12.98 16.11
C VAL A 370 -8.03 -14.07 16.24
N SER A 371 -8.22 -14.91 15.20
CA SER A 371 -9.09 -16.08 15.26
C SER A 371 -8.66 -17.08 16.33
N ALA A 372 -7.36 -17.38 16.44
CA ALA A 372 -6.85 -18.28 17.47
C ALA A 372 -7.08 -17.72 18.89
N THR A 373 -6.90 -16.42 19.07
CA THR A 373 -7.20 -15.74 20.34
C THR A 373 -8.70 -15.84 20.66
N PHE A 374 -9.56 -15.60 19.68
CA PHE A 374 -11.01 -15.73 19.83
C PHE A 374 -11.44 -17.14 20.25
N HIS A 375 -10.92 -18.19 19.60
CA HIS A 375 -11.30 -19.56 19.93
C HIS A 375 -10.79 -20.01 21.30
N ARG A 376 -9.61 -19.54 21.72
CA ARG A 376 -9.11 -19.74 23.08
C ARG A 376 -10.02 -19.09 24.12
N LYS A 377 -10.46 -17.85 23.87
CA LYS A 377 -11.41 -17.13 24.73
C LYS A 377 -12.76 -17.84 24.81
N LEU A 378 -13.24 -18.42 23.71
CA LEU A 378 -14.44 -19.26 23.73
C LEU A 378 -14.25 -20.51 24.60
N ALA A 379 -13.11 -21.21 24.45
CA ALA A 379 -12.81 -22.39 25.26
C ALA A 379 -12.68 -22.05 26.75
N GLU A 380 -11.99 -20.97 27.11
CA GLU A 380 -11.88 -20.44 28.48
C GLU A 380 -13.26 -20.10 29.08
N ALA A 381 -14.19 -19.66 28.24
CA ALA A 381 -15.56 -19.35 28.64
C ALA A 381 -16.50 -20.58 28.68
N GLY A 382 -15.98 -21.79 28.52
CA GLY A 382 -16.73 -23.04 28.59
C GLY A 382 -17.47 -23.41 27.28
N LEU A 383 -17.10 -22.80 26.16
CA LEU A 383 -17.67 -23.08 24.82
C LEU A 383 -16.59 -23.57 23.84
N PRO A 384 -15.89 -24.69 24.13
CA PRO A 384 -14.83 -25.18 23.26
C PRO A 384 -15.38 -25.70 21.93
N LEU A 385 -14.63 -25.49 20.85
CA LEU A 385 -14.89 -26.06 19.53
C LEU A 385 -13.73 -26.95 19.11
N LYS A 386 -14.02 -28.05 18.40
CA LYS A 386 -12.97 -28.87 17.79
C LYS A 386 -12.53 -28.22 16.47
N LEU A 387 -11.34 -27.66 16.39
CA LEU A 387 -10.87 -26.99 15.18
C LEU A 387 -9.67 -27.74 14.60
N ASN A 388 -9.69 -27.93 13.28
CA ASN A 388 -8.51 -28.36 12.54
C ASN A 388 -7.48 -27.22 12.48
N PRO A 389 -6.17 -27.51 12.42
CA PRO A 389 -5.16 -26.48 12.22
C PRO A 389 -5.21 -25.94 10.80
N ILE A 390 -4.49 -24.84 10.57
CA ILE A 390 -4.18 -24.34 9.23
C ILE A 390 -2.88 -25.00 8.77
N LEU A 391 -2.87 -25.57 7.57
CA LEU A 391 -1.65 -25.96 6.88
C LEU A 391 -1.05 -24.74 6.17
N ARG A 392 0.09 -24.27 6.66
CA ARG A 392 0.87 -23.21 6.04
C ARG A 392 1.86 -23.78 5.06
N VAL A 393 1.97 -23.18 3.88
CA VAL A 393 2.91 -23.57 2.84
C VAL A 393 3.78 -22.37 2.47
N ARG A 394 5.10 -22.56 2.51
CA ARG A 394 6.09 -21.60 2.05
C ARG A 394 6.77 -22.15 0.80
N TYR A 395 6.70 -21.36 -0.27
CA TYR A 395 7.48 -21.60 -1.47
C TYR A 395 8.70 -20.69 -1.52
N SER A 396 9.74 -21.17 -2.20
CA SER A 396 10.97 -20.42 -2.48
C SER A 396 11.21 -20.35 -3.99
N PRO A 397 10.27 -19.76 -4.77
CA PRO A 397 10.30 -19.84 -6.22
C PRO A 397 11.56 -19.19 -6.82
N TRP A 398 12.08 -18.13 -6.19
CA TRP A 398 13.31 -17.50 -6.66
C TRP A 398 14.55 -18.38 -6.50
N ASP A 399 14.61 -19.24 -5.50
CA ASP A 399 15.73 -20.17 -5.33
C ASP A 399 15.61 -21.35 -6.30
N ALA A 400 14.38 -21.84 -6.46
CA ALA A 400 14.06 -22.92 -7.39
C ALA A 400 14.31 -22.55 -8.86
N LEU A 401 14.50 -21.27 -9.20
CA LEU A 401 14.90 -20.85 -10.55
C LEU A 401 16.28 -21.40 -10.97
N THR A 402 17.06 -21.99 -10.06
CA THR A 402 18.35 -22.62 -10.37
C THR A 402 18.27 -23.71 -11.44
N VAL A 403 17.11 -24.39 -11.57
CA VAL A 403 16.91 -25.45 -12.57
C VAL A 403 16.41 -24.94 -13.93
N ALA A 404 16.01 -23.67 -14.02
CA ALA A 404 15.47 -23.10 -15.25
C ALA A 404 16.60 -22.63 -16.19
N CYS A 405 16.46 -22.93 -17.48
CA CYS A 405 17.43 -22.55 -18.52
C CYS A 405 16.95 -21.32 -19.33
N THR A 406 16.50 -20.28 -18.64
CA THR A 406 15.87 -19.09 -19.26
C THR A 406 16.67 -17.83 -18.95
N TRP A 407 16.82 -16.96 -19.95
CA TRP A 407 17.34 -15.61 -19.76
C TRP A 407 16.20 -14.64 -19.44
N LEU A 408 16.38 -13.85 -18.39
CA LEU A 408 15.39 -12.94 -17.85
C LEU A 408 15.85 -11.51 -18.07
N ARG A 409 15.03 -10.71 -18.73
CA ARG A 409 15.17 -9.26 -18.78
C ARG A 409 14.61 -8.66 -17.50
N LEU A 410 15.47 -7.96 -16.76
CA LEU A 410 15.09 -7.33 -15.50
C LEU A 410 14.23 -6.09 -15.74
N PRO A 411 13.18 -5.89 -14.93
CA PRO A 411 12.38 -4.68 -15.00
C PRO A 411 13.18 -3.48 -14.53
N GLU A 412 12.80 -2.28 -14.99
CA GLU A 412 13.52 -1.03 -14.72
C GLU A 412 13.91 -0.82 -13.25
N PRO A 413 13.03 -1.09 -12.25
CA PRO A 413 13.39 -0.91 -10.85
C PRO A 413 14.50 -1.83 -10.32
N MET A 414 14.80 -2.92 -11.03
CA MET A 414 15.75 -3.95 -10.59
C MET A 414 17.11 -3.87 -11.30
N ARG A 415 17.17 -3.27 -12.50
CA ARG A 415 18.38 -3.26 -13.36
C ARG A 415 19.61 -2.70 -12.65
N ARG A 416 19.46 -1.54 -11.99
CA ARG A 416 20.56 -0.89 -11.26
C ARG A 416 21.04 -1.75 -10.09
N ALA A 417 20.11 -2.33 -9.35
CA ALA A 417 20.43 -3.13 -8.17
C ALA A 417 21.20 -4.41 -8.54
N PHE A 418 20.82 -5.07 -9.63
CA PHE A 418 21.51 -6.26 -10.13
C PHE A 418 22.75 -5.95 -10.97
N GLY A 419 22.87 -4.71 -11.46
CA GLY A 419 23.96 -4.26 -12.32
C GLY A 419 23.89 -4.81 -13.75
N ALA A 420 22.70 -5.23 -14.21
CA ALA A 420 22.50 -5.83 -15.53
C ALA A 420 21.08 -5.56 -16.05
N ASP A 421 20.93 -5.47 -17.36
CA ASP A 421 19.61 -5.46 -18.02
C ASP A 421 19.02 -6.87 -18.13
N GLU A 422 19.88 -7.88 -18.26
CA GLU A 422 19.51 -9.28 -18.48
C GLU A 422 20.35 -10.19 -17.57
N ILE A 423 19.74 -11.28 -17.09
CA ILE A 423 20.36 -12.25 -16.20
C ILE A 423 19.82 -13.65 -16.48
N CYS A 424 20.66 -14.68 -16.46
CA CYS A 424 20.16 -16.05 -16.53
C CYS A 424 19.49 -16.46 -15.21
N ALA A 425 18.43 -17.26 -15.28
CA ALA A 425 17.63 -17.68 -14.12
C ALA A 425 18.47 -18.27 -12.97
N PRO A 426 19.50 -19.12 -13.20
CA PRO A 426 20.33 -19.64 -12.11
C PRO A 426 21.21 -18.56 -11.44
N SER A 427 21.69 -17.58 -12.20
CA SER A 427 22.44 -16.45 -11.64
C SER A 427 21.52 -15.53 -10.82
N PHE A 428 20.28 -15.35 -11.25
CA PHE A 428 19.27 -14.65 -10.46
C PHE A 428 19.00 -15.37 -9.13
N ALA A 429 18.74 -16.68 -9.18
CA ALA A 429 18.43 -17.51 -8.03
C ALA A 429 19.52 -17.45 -6.94
N THR A 430 20.78 -17.40 -7.34
CA THR A 430 21.92 -17.35 -6.41
C THR A 430 22.18 -15.96 -5.83
N ARG A 431 21.81 -14.88 -6.54
CA ARG A 431 22.21 -13.51 -6.19
C ARG A 431 21.10 -12.66 -5.54
N TRP A 432 19.83 -13.00 -5.73
CA TRP A 432 18.73 -12.08 -5.39
C TRP A 432 18.70 -11.67 -3.91
N ARG A 433 19.07 -12.57 -2.99
CA ARG A 433 19.14 -12.27 -1.54
C ARG A 433 20.23 -11.27 -1.21
N ASP A 434 21.43 -11.48 -1.76
CA ASP A 434 22.56 -10.58 -1.54
C ASP A 434 22.26 -9.20 -2.09
N VAL A 435 21.64 -9.13 -3.28
CA VAL A 435 21.19 -7.87 -3.88
C VAL A 435 20.13 -7.22 -2.99
N ALA A 436 19.13 -7.95 -2.50
CA ALA A 436 18.12 -7.43 -1.58
C ALA A 436 18.75 -6.85 -0.29
N ALA A 437 19.73 -7.54 0.30
CA ALA A 437 20.46 -7.07 1.47
C ALA A 437 21.32 -5.81 1.19
N GLN A 438 21.97 -5.75 0.03
CA GLN A 438 22.69 -4.57 -0.42
C GLN A 438 21.76 -3.36 -0.59
N GLN A 439 20.56 -3.57 -1.15
CA GLN A 439 19.55 -2.52 -1.30
C GLN A 439 18.99 -2.05 0.06
N ALA A 440 18.82 -2.95 1.04
CA ALA A 440 18.47 -2.57 2.40
C ALA A 440 19.57 -1.70 3.08
N THR A 441 20.83 -1.99 2.78
CA THR A 441 21.98 -1.17 3.22
C THR A 441 21.95 0.20 2.56
N LEU A 442 21.71 0.26 1.25
CA LEU A 442 21.56 1.51 0.50
C LEU A 442 20.46 2.42 1.09
N LEU A 443 19.30 1.86 1.45
CA LEU A 443 18.23 2.61 2.12
C LEU A 443 18.72 3.24 3.44
N SER A 444 19.54 2.52 4.19
CA SER A 444 20.14 3.01 5.44
C SER A 444 21.18 4.11 5.20
N GLU A 445 21.95 4.04 4.11
CA GLU A 445 22.87 5.10 3.68
C GLU A 445 22.09 6.37 3.29
N LEU A 446 21.10 6.25 2.40
CA LEU A 446 20.28 7.36 1.91
C LEU A 446 19.57 8.11 3.04
N ARG A 447 19.07 7.38 4.05
CA ARG A 447 18.44 7.96 5.24
C ARG A 447 19.34 8.94 6.01
N ARG A 448 20.66 8.73 5.98
CA ARG A 448 21.63 9.55 6.72
C ARG A 448 21.97 10.86 6.01
N LEU A 449 21.76 10.94 4.70
CA LEU A 449 22.06 12.12 3.89
C LEU A 449 20.98 13.20 4.14
N ARG A 450 21.29 14.22 4.93
CA ARG A 450 20.30 15.25 5.30
C ARG A 450 20.43 16.51 4.46
N ARG A 451 21.63 16.82 4.00
CA ARG A 451 21.95 18.03 3.25
C ARG A 451 22.01 17.75 1.74
N PRO A 452 21.59 18.70 0.88
CA PRO A 452 21.68 18.50 -0.58
C PRO A 452 23.10 18.21 -1.08
N VAL A 453 24.12 18.88 -0.51
CA VAL A 453 25.53 18.64 -0.88
C VAL A 453 25.97 17.19 -0.60
N GLU A 454 25.58 16.62 0.55
CA GLU A 454 25.88 15.23 0.90
C GLU A 454 25.23 14.25 -0.08
N LEU A 455 24.01 14.56 -0.52
CA LEU A 455 23.32 13.77 -1.53
C LEU A 455 24.00 13.87 -2.90
N ILE A 456 24.38 15.07 -3.34
CA ILE A 456 25.06 15.27 -4.62
C ILE A 456 26.43 14.57 -4.63
N ASP A 457 27.20 14.68 -3.54
CA ASP A 457 28.45 13.95 -3.36
C ASP A 457 28.26 12.44 -3.41
N PHE A 458 27.22 11.94 -2.75
CA PHE A 458 26.84 10.54 -2.80
C PHE A 458 26.51 10.09 -4.23
N LEU A 459 25.71 10.86 -4.96
CA LEU A 459 25.31 10.55 -6.34
C LEU A 459 26.50 10.56 -7.30
N ASP A 460 27.44 11.50 -7.18
CA ASP A 460 28.71 11.48 -7.94
C ASP A 460 29.52 10.21 -7.61
N SER A 461 29.68 9.87 -6.34
CA SER A 461 30.46 8.70 -5.94
C SER A 461 29.88 7.37 -6.43
N LYS A 462 28.55 7.23 -6.44
CA LYS A 462 27.86 5.98 -6.78
C LYS A 462 27.52 5.86 -8.26
N LEU A 463 27.11 6.95 -8.90
CA LEU A 463 26.60 6.94 -10.28
C LEU A 463 27.58 7.56 -11.28
N GLY A 464 28.44 8.48 -10.83
CA GLY A 464 29.40 9.18 -11.68
C GLY A 464 28.76 9.97 -12.83
N GLY A 465 29.55 10.21 -13.88
CA GLY A 465 29.07 10.82 -15.13
C GLY A 465 28.51 12.23 -14.93
N SER A 466 27.21 12.41 -15.24
CA SER A 466 26.54 13.71 -15.17
C SER A 466 26.54 14.31 -13.76
N TRP A 467 26.55 13.49 -12.71
CA TRP A 467 26.56 13.95 -11.32
C TRP A 467 27.85 14.63 -10.92
N ARG A 468 28.99 14.25 -11.53
CA ARG A 468 30.26 14.97 -11.33
C ARG A 468 30.15 16.41 -11.79
N ARG A 469 29.60 16.60 -13.00
CA ARG A 469 29.38 17.94 -13.56
C ARG A 469 28.40 18.76 -12.71
N GLN A 470 27.30 18.15 -12.25
CA GLN A 470 26.33 18.81 -11.38
C GLN A 470 26.93 19.18 -10.02
N LYS A 471 27.82 18.35 -9.47
CA LYS A 471 28.56 18.64 -8.23
C LYS A 471 29.47 19.85 -8.40
N ASP A 472 30.30 19.86 -9.44
CA ASP A 472 31.22 20.97 -9.72
C ASP A 472 30.44 22.27 -9.96
N GLU A 473 29.35 22.20 -10.72
CA GLU A 473 28.44 23.33 -10.94
C GLU A 473 27.81 23.81 -9.64
N TYR A 474 27.30 22.89 -8.79
CA TYR A 474 26.73 23.24 -7.49
C TYR A 474 27.73 23.94 -6.57
N ALA A 475 28.98 23.48 -6.55
CA ALA A 475 30.06 24.10 -5.79
C ALA A 475 30.35 25.53 -6.29
N HIS A 476 30.41 25.74 -7.61
CA HIS A 476 30.62 27.06 -8.19
C HIS A 476 29.46 28.04 -7.90
N LEU A 477 28.22 27.56 -7.99
CA LEU A 477 27.04 28.35 -7.62
C LEU A 477 27.03 28.67 -6.12
N HIS A 478 27.51 27.76 -5.28
CA HIS A 478 27.61 27.99 -3.84
C HIS A 478 28.62 29.09 -3.51
N GLU A 479 29.81 29.07 -4.10
CA GLU A 479 30.80 30.15 -3.91
C GLU A 479 30.27 31.48 -4.46
N SER A 480 29.60 31.50 -5.61
CA SER A 480 28.96 32.71 -6.15
C SER A 480 27.96 33.34 -5.18
N LEU A 481 27.16 32.51 -4.49
CA LEU A 481 26.21 32.98 -3.47
C LEU A 481 26.90 33.45 -2.19
N LYS A 482 28.04 32.86 -1.83
CA LYS A 482 28.86 33.28 -0.69
C LYS A 482 29.50 34.65 -0.93
N ASP A 483 29.99 34.89 -2.15
CA ASP A 483 30.48 36.20 -2.56
C ASP A 483 29.37 37.26 -2.51
N LEU A 484 28.17 36.92 -2.99
CA LEU A 484 26.99 37.78 -2.88
C LEU A 484 26.63 38.08 -1.41
N GLN A 485 26.71 37.08 -0.53
CA GLN A 485 26.48 37.27 0.90
C GLN A 485 27.50 38.26 1.49
N GLY A 486 28.79 38.14 1.12
CA GLY A 486 29.82 39.09 1.52
C GLY A 486 29.51 40.52 1.08
N GLN A 487 29.04 40.72 -0.16
CA GLN A 487 28.60 42.03 -0.65
C GLN A 487 27.41 42.58 0.15
N LEU A 488 26.43 41.73 0.48
CA LEU A 488 25.27 42.12 1.29
C LEU A 488 25.65 42.46 2.74
N GLU A 489 26.66 41.80 3.31
CA GLU A 489 27.20 42.12 4.63
C GLU A 489 27.84 43.51 4.63
N VAL A 490 28.61 43.87 3.59
CA VAL A 490 29.16 45.22 3.42
C VAL A 490 28.05 46.27 3.34
N LEU A 491 26.99 46.03 2.56
CA LEU A 491 25.84 46.94 2.50
C LEU A 491 25.10 47.02 3.84
N THR A 492 25.06 45.93 4.61
CA THR A 492 24.44 45.90 5.94
C THR A 492 25.24 46.72 6.95
N GLN A 493 26.57 46.64 6.91
CA GLN A 493 27.46 47.49 7.73
C GLN A 493 27.33 48.97 7.37
N ARG A 494 27.34 49.32 6.07
CA ARG A 494 27.08 50.70 5.60
C ARG A 494 25.72 51.21 6.06
N ARG A 495 24.70 50.35 6.04
CA ARG A 495 23.36 50.70 6.54
C ARG A 495 23.41 51.03 8.02
N LYS A 496 24.04 50.19 8.84
CA LYS A 496 24.19 50.43 10.28
C LYS A 496 24.85 51.78 10.55
N ALA A 497 25.97 52.07 9.88
CA ALA A 497 26.68 53.34 10.02
C ALA A 497 25.80 54.57 9.70
N LEU A 498 24.97 54.51 8.65
CA LEU A 498 24.04 55.61 8.31
C LEU A 498 22.89 55.75 9.32
N TYR A 499 22.48 54.67 10.00
CA TYR A 499 21.49 54.76 11.08
C TYR A 499 22.10 55.38 12.34
N ASP A 500 23.33 55.01 12.67
CA ASP A 500 24.07 55.59 13.80
C ASP A 500 24.33 57.08 13.54
N GLU A 501 24.77 57.46 12.33
CA GLU A 501 24.94 58.86 11.91
C GLU A 501 23.62 59.65 11.98
N ALA A 502 22.50 59.06 11.53
CA ALA A 502 21.19 59.70 11.64
C ALA A 502 20.76 59.91 13.11
N ALA A 503 21.08 58.97 14.00
CA ALA A 503 20.80 59.10 15.43
C ALA A 503 21.64 60.22 16.05
N HIS A 504 22.94 60.29 15.72
CA HIS A 504 23.82 61.38 16.15
C HIS A 504 23.35 62.75 15.65
N LEU A 505 22.99 62.87 14.37
CA LEU A 505 22.45 64.11 13.80
C LEU A 505 21.10 64.50 14.42
N LYS A 506 20.28 63.53 14.83
CA LYS A 506 19.03 63.80 15.57
C LYS A 506 19.32 64.41 16.95
N ALA A 507 20.28 63.85 17.69
CA ALA A 507 20.69 64.38 18.98
C ALA A 507 21.34 65.77 18.84
N ALA A 508 22.24 65.96 17.87
CA ALA A 508 22.87 67.25 17.58
C ALA A 508 21.85 68.33 17.20
N ARG A 509 20.81 67.98 16.44
CA ARG A 509 19.71 68.89 16.11
C ARG A 509 18.95 69.33 17.36
N GLN A 510 18.54 68.37 18.20
CA GLN A 510 17.83 68.66 19.44
C GLN A 510 18.65 69.58 20.36
N GLU A 511 19.96 69.34 20.47
CA GLU A 511 20.86 70.19 21.26
C GLU A 511 20.98 71.61 20.69
N THR A 512 21.16 71.73 19.37
CA THR A 512 21.31 73.04 18.72
C THR A 512 20.01 73.84 18.72
N GLU A 513 18.85 73.18 18.51
CA GLU A 513 17.52 73.79 18.64
C GLU A 513 17.24 74.23 20.08
N ARG A 514 17.64 73.43 21.07
CA ARG A 514 17.54 73.78 22.50
C ARG A 514 18.38 75.01 22.83
N ALA A 515 19.67 75.01 22.46
CA ALA A 515 20.57 76.15 22.68
C ALA A 515 20.07 77.42 21.97
N SER A 516 19.53 77.28 20.75
CA SER A 516 18.90 78.38 20.01
C SER A 516 17.66 78.92 20.74
N GLY A 517 16.81 78.03 21.27
CA GLY A 517 15.63 78.42 22.05
C GLY A 517 15.96 79.03 23.41
N GLU A 518 16.99 78.55 24.09
CA GLU A 518 17.52 79.11 25.35
C GLU A 518 18.10 80.51 25.12
N HIS A 519 18.93 80.70 24.09
CA HIS A 519 19.45 82.01 23.71
C HIS A 519 18.34 83.00 23.38
N TRP A 520 17.32 82.57 22.62
CA TRP A 520 16.15 83.41 22.33
C TRP A 520 15.42 83.86 23.60
N ARG A 521 15.13 82.93 24.51
CA ARG A 521 14.43 83.24 25.78
C ARG A 521 15.26 84.12 26.71
N ALA A 522 16.58 83.95 26.72
CA ALA A 522 17.47 84.68 27.63
C ALA A 522 17.79 86.09 27.13
N GLU A 523 18.03 86.27 25.83
CA GLU A 523 18.65 87.48 25.29
C GLU A 523 17.75 88.29 24.35
N LEU A 524 16.67 87.72 23.81
CA LEU A 524 15.87 88.35 22.74
C LEU A 524 14.36 88.43 23.03
N PHE A 525 13.81 87.54 23.85
CA PHE A 525 12.40 87.54 24.23
C PHE A 525 12.13 88.62 25.30
N ASP A 526 11.22 89.55 25.01
CA ASP A 526 10.86 90.71 25.86
C ASP A 526 12.05 91.63 26.24
N ARG A 527 13.10 91.66 25.41
CA ARG A 527 14.30 92.53 25.57
C ARG A 527 14.64 93.27 24.28
N GLU A 528 15.28 94.44 24.38
CA GLU A 528 15.84 95.13 23.21
C GLU A 528 17.10 94.40 22.71
N PRO A 529 17.12 93.90 21.46
CA PRO A 529 18.24 93.11 20.96
C PRO A 529 19.54 93.92 20.82
N THR A 530 20.64 93.41 21.35
CA THR A 530 21.98 93.90 21.01
C THR A 530 22.47 93.28 19.69
N SER A 531 23.35 93.98 18.97
CA SER A 531 23.95 93.47 17.73
C SER A 531 24.62 92.11 17.93
N ALA A 532 25.34 91.92 19.05
CA ALA A 532 25.97 90.66 19.42
C ALA A 532 24.95 89.52 19.68
N ALA A 533 23.79 89.82 20.28
CA ALA A 533 22.74 88.81 20.51
C ALA A 533 22.07 88.35 19.20
N LEU A 534 21.93 89.26 18.23
CA LEU A 534 21.42 88.96 16.89
C LEU A 534 22.43 88.14 16.05
N GLU A 535 23.72 88.48 16.09
CA GLU A 535 24.79 87.71 15.45
C GLU A 535 24.84 86.28 16.01
N ARG A 536 24.82 86.12 17.34
CA ARG A 536 24.81 84.81 17.97
C ARG A 536 23.58 83.97 17.61
N ARG A 537 22.43 84.61 17.43
CA ARG A 537 21.20 83.96 16.97
C ARG A 537 21.34 83.48 15.52
N ALA A 538 21.92 84.29 14.65
CA ALA A 538 22.19 83.92 13.26
C ALA A 538 23.13 82.71 13.19
N GLU A 539 24.21 82.68 13.99
CA GLU A 539 25.12 81.54 14.08
C GLU A 539 24.42 80.24 14.51
N LEU A 540 23.52 80.32 15.50
CA LEU A 540 22.75 79.17 15.99
C LEU A 540 21.71 78.70 14.97
N GLN A 541 21.08 79.62 14.24
CA GLN A 541 20.18 79.29 13.14
C GLN A 541 20.92 78.62 11.97
N ASP A 542 22.11 79.11 11.62
CA ASP A 542 22.99 78.48 10.63
C ASP A 542 23.46 77.10 11.09
N ALA A 543 23.74 76.92 12.38
CA ALA A 543 24.08 75.62 12.94
C ALA A 543 22.93 74.62 12.82
N VAL A 544 21.68 75.04 13.12
CA VAL A 544 20.48 74.21 12.90
C VAL A 544 20.33 73.87 11.41
N ALA A 545 20.48 74.86 10.52
CA ALA A 545 20.38 74.66 9.07
C ALA A 545 21.41 73.63 8.55
N ARG A 546 22.67 73.70 9.01
CA ARG A 546 23.72 72.73 8.67
C ARG A 546 23.39 71.30 9.12
N VAL A 547 22.83 71.15 10.32
CA VAL A 547 22.42 69.81 10.82
C VAL A 547 21.22 69.27 10.04
N VAL A 548 20.24 70.11 9.70
CA VAL A 548 19.10 69.72 8.86
C VAL A 548 19.55 69.28 7.46
N GLU A 549 20.47 70.02 6.84
CA GLU A 549 21.04 69.65 5.55
C GLU A 549 21.81 68.32 5.61
N ALA A 550 22.59 68.10 6.69
CA ALA A 550 23.25 66.83 6.93
C ALA A 550 22.24 65.67 7.12
N GLN A 551 21.13 65.89 7.81
CA GLN A 551 20.05 64.90 7.95
C GLN A 551 19.44 64.53 6.59
N GLU A 552 19.20 65.51 5.70
CA GLU A 552 18.70 65.25 4.35
C GLU A 552 19.71 64.46 3.50
N ARG A 553 21.01 64.79 3.59
CA ARG A 553 22.07 64.01 2.93
C ARG A 553 22.08 62.55 3.39
N VAL A 554 21.96 62.29 4.70
CA VAL A 554 21.89 60.92 5.24
C VAL A 554 20.60 60.21 4.81
N ARG A 555 19.46 60.91 4.75
CA ARG A 555 18.20 60.36 4.21
C ARG A 555 18.34 59.93 2.75
N HIS A 556 18.98 60.75 1.91
CA HIS A 556 19.25 60.42 0.51
C HIS A 556 20.14 59.18 0.40
N LYS A 557 21.28 59.16 1.10
CA LYS A 557 22.21 58.02 1.15
C LYS A 557 21.51 56.72 1.59
N ARG A 558 20.59 56.79 2.55
CA ARG A 558 19.81 55.62 3.00
C ARG A 558 18.85 55.11 1.93
N ARG A 559 18.20 55.99 1.17
CA ARG A 559 17.33 55.61 0.04
C ARG A 559 18.13 54.98 -1.09
N ASP A 560 19.28 55.54 -1.43
CA ASP A 560 20.19 54.98 -2.44
C ASP A 560 20.69 53.61 -2.04
N LEU A 561 21.13 53.44 -0.79
CA LEU A 561 21.59 52.15 -0.28
C LEU A 561 20.49 51.08 -0.31
N ALA A 562 19.23 51.47 -0.02
CA ALA A 562 18.10 50.56 -0.14
C ALA A 562 17.83 50.14 -1.60
N ARG A 563 18.02 51.06 -2.54
CA ARG A 563 17.91 50.79 -3.99
C ARG A 563 19.05 49.89 -4.47
N GLU A 564 20.29 50.18 -4.07
CA GLU A 564 21.50 49.40 -4.37
C GLU A 564 21.34 47.96 -3.89
N ARG A 565 20.90 47.77 -2.64
CA ARG A 565 20.63 46.43 -2.09
C ARG A 565 19.53 45.70 -2.87
N ARG A 566 18.44 46.38 -3.22
CA ARG A 566 17.34 45.76 -3.98
C ARG A 566 17.82 45.35 -5.37
N ALA A 567 18.49 46.25 -6.09
CA ALA A 567 19.04 46.00 -7.42
C ALA A 567 20.03 44.82 -7.42
N LEU A 568 20.83 44.67 -6.37
CA LEU A 568 21.76 43.55 -6.24
C LEU A 568 21.03 42.21 -6.10
N VAL A 569 20.03 42.12 -5.21
CA VAL A 569 19.27 40.88 -4.93
C VAL A 569 18.34 40.51 -6.10
N GLU A 570 17.74 41.49 -6.74
CA GLU A 570 16.83 41.31 -7.89
C GLU A 570 17.57 41.25 -9.23
N SER A 571 18.91 41.24 -9.22
CA SER A 571 19.68 41.16 -10.45
C SER A 571 19.49 39.81 -11.13
N GLU A 572 19.30 39.84 -12.45
CA GLU A 572 19.10 38.65 -13.28
C GLU A 572 20.18 37.56 -13.07
N PRO A 573 21.49 37.88 -12.93
CA PRO A 573 22.51 36.87 -12.63
C PRO A 573 22.28 36.16 -11.29
N VAL A 574 21.88 36.89 -10.24
CA VAL A 574 21.63 36.31 -8.90
C VAL A 574 20.41 35.41 -8.92
N LEU A 575 19.32 35.84 -9.57
CA LEU A 575 18.12 35.02 -9.73
C LEU A 575 18.42 33.72 -10.49
N ARG A 576 19.22 33.79 -11.56
CA ARG A 576 19.66 32.60 -12.31
C ARG A 576 20.49 31.63 -11.48
N VAL A 577 21.40 32.14 -10.64
CA VAL A 577 22.20 31.30 -9.73
C VAL A 577 21.30 30.57 -8.73
N HIS A 578 20.35 31.28 -8.12
CA HIS A 578 19.38 30.67 -7.20
C HIS A 578 18.51 29.62 -7.89
N GLU A 579 18.01 29.91 -9.09
CA GLU A 579 17.16 29.01 -9.84
C GLU A 579 17.92 27.75 -10.27
N ARG A 580 19.11 27.91 -10.86
CA ARG A 580 19.92 26.75 -11.28
C ARG A 580 20.31 25.87 -10.10
N ARG A 581 20.65 26.47 -8.95
CA ARG A 581 20.90 25.72 -7.73
C ARG A 581 19.68 24.92 -7.29
N ARG A 582 18.48 25.51 -7.33
CA ARG A 582 17.22 24.82 -6.98
C ARG A 582 16.94 23.66 -7.92
N VAL A 583 17.19 23.82 -9.22
CA VAL A 583 17.05 22.76 -10.23
C VAL A 583 17.96 21.57 -9.93
N ILE A 584 19.25 21.81 -9.65
CA ILE A 584 20.19 20.73 -9.30
C ILE A 584 19.73 20.00 -8.02
N GLU A 585 19.26 20.73 -7.01
CA GLU A 585 18.71 20.10 -5.79
C GLU A 585 17.45 19.29 -6.06
N LEU A 586 16.57 19.75 -6.95
CA LEU A 586 15.36 19.02 -7.34
C LEU A 586 15.72 17.74 -8.11
N GLU A 587 16.64 17.83 -9.07
CA GLU A 587 17.16 16.67 -9.81
C GLU A 587 17.77 15.64 -8.86
N ALA A 588 18.55 16.08 -7.87
CA ALA A 588 19.14 15.20 -6.85
C ALA A 588 18.07 14.53 -5.99
N GLU A 589 17.04 15.27 -5.58
CA GLU A 589 15.95 14.74 -4.75
C GLU A 589 15.04 13.78 -5.54
N LEU A 590 14.78 14.03 -6.82
CA LEU A 590 14.10 13.08 -7.72
C LEU A 590 14.91 11.79 -7.88
N MET A 591 16.23 11.91 -8.03
CA MET A 591 17.11 10.74 -8.09
C MET A 591 17.11 9.97 -6.76
N ARG A 592 17.12 10.66 -5.61
CA ARG A 592 16.94 10.00 -4.30
C ARG A 592 15.63 9.24 -4.26
N ALA A 593 14.51 9.88 -4.62
CA ALA A 593 13.19 9.24 -4.59
C ALA A 593 13.17 7.97 -5.45
N ARG A 594 13.77 8.03 -6.65
CA ARG A 594 13.96 6.88 -7.52
C ARG A 594 14.82 5.78 -6.88
N LEU A 595 15.99 6.11 -6.33
CA LEU A 595 16.88 5.12 -5.68
C LEU A 595 16.21 4.47 -4.46
N VAL A 596 15.49 5.25 -3.64
CA VAL A 596 14.74 4.70 -2.50
C VAL A 596 13.63 3.77 -2.99
N ARG A 597 12.89 4.17 -4.04
CA ARG A 597 11.86 3.33 -4.65
C ARG A 597 12.43 2.02 -5.16
N GLU A 598 13.46 2.07 -6.01
CA GLU A 598 14.17 0.90 -6.57
C GLU A 598 14.62 -0.03 -5.44
N ALA A 599 15.26 0.53 -4.41
CA ALA A 599 15.77 -0.23 -3.29
C ALA A 599 14.65 -0.88 -2.44
N ILE A 600 13.49 -0.22 -2.24
CA ILE A 600 12.33 -0.85 -1.59
C ILE A 600 11.77 -1.99 -2.45
N MET A 601 11.63 -1.78 -3.77
CA MET A 601 11.12 -2.83 -4.68
C MET A 601 12.00 -4.07 -4.66
N VAL A 602 13.32 -3.92 -4.59
CA VAL A 602 14.25 -5.05 -4.56
C VAL A 602 14.41 -5.66 -3.17
N SER A 603 14.50 -4.85 -2.11
CA SER A 603 14.73 -5.36 -0.75
C SER A 603 13.47 -5.89 -0.06
N GLN A 604 12.28 -5.44 -0.47
CA GLN A 604 11.00 -5.81 0.15
C GLN A 604 10.02 -6.38 -0.87
N GLY A 605 9.89 -5.74 -2.03
CA GLY A 605 8.95 -6.16 -3.09
C GLY A 605 9.29 -7.53 -3.67
N LEU A 606 10.55 -7.75 -4.05
CA LEU A 606 11.01 -8.99 -4.65
C LEU A 606 10.87 -10.20 -3.71
N PRO A 607 11.28 -10.14 -2.43
CA PRO A 607 10.98 -11.21 -1.48
C PRO A 607 9.47 -11.48 -1.35
N LYS A 608 8.64 -10.43 -1.24
CA LYS A 608 7.18 -10.58 -1.12
C LYS A 608 6.54 -11.19 -2.37
N ALA A 609 7.04 -10.87 -3.56
CA ALA A 609 6.61 -11.49 -4.82
C ALA A 609 6.80 -13.02 -4.78
N ALA A 610 7.83 -13.51 -4.08
CA ALA A 610 8.12 -14.94 -3.93
C ALA A 610 7.12 -15.66 -3.01
N HIS A 611 6.55 -14.96 -2.02
CA HIS A 611 5.63 -15.55 -1.05
C HIS A 611 4.27 -15.90 -1.68
N ARG A 612 3.83 -15.09 -2.65
CA ARG A 612 2.56 -15.26 -3.38
C ARG A 612 2.80 -15.13 -4.89
N PRO A 613 3.49 -16.10 -5.52
CA PRO A 613 3.84 -16.02 -6.92
C PRO A 613 2.62 -16.27 -7.80
N SER A 614 2.44 -15.52 -8.89
CA SER A 614 1.39 -15.87 -9.86
C SER A 614 1.69 -17.22 -10.48
N ALA A 615 0.67 -18.06 -10.54
CA ALA A 615 0.83 -19.45 -10.92
C ALA A 615 1.25 -19.62 -12.40
N TRP A 616 0.90 -18.69 -13.29
CA TRP A 616 1.33 -18.75 -14.70
C TRP A 616 2.81 -18.42 -14.91
N TRP A 617 3.53 -17.86 -13.92
CA TRP A 617 4.95 -17.59 -14.10
C TRP A 617 5.71 -18.87 -14.46
N PHE A 618 5.36 -19.98 -13.82
CA PHE A 618 6.03 -21.26 -14.00
C PHE A 618 5.95 -21.80 -15.43
N PRO A 619 4.76 -22.02 -16.01
CA PRO A 619 4.65 -22.51 -17.38
C PRO A 619 5.12 -21.50 -18.44
N LEU A 620 5.15 -20.18 -18.13
CA LEU A 620 5.70 -19.18 -19.06
C LEU A 620 7.23 -19.15 -19.04
N VAL A 621 7.86 -19.12 -17.86
CA VAL A 621 9.33 -19.00 -17.70
C VAL A 621 10.05 -20.32 -17.89
N SER A 622 9.43 -21.44 -17.47
CA SER A 622 9.97 -22.80 -17.54
C SER A 622 8.90 -23.76 -18.12
N PRO A 623 8.63 -23.73 -19.43
CA PRO A 623 7.58 -24.55 -20.05
C PRO A 623 7.78 -26.07 -19.89
N ASP A 624 8.99 -26.52 -19.59
CA ASP A 624 9.35 -27.91 -19.24
C ASP A 624 8.86 -28.37 -17.84
N GLY A 625 8.30 -27.43 -17.06
CA GLY A 625 7.79 -27.63 -15.72
C GLY A 625 8.88 -27.90 -14.67
N LEU A 626 10.17 -27.77 -14.99
CA LEU A 626 11.25 -28.01 -14.03
C LEU A 626 11.18 -27.04 -12.86
N TRP A 627 10.99 -25.74 -13.15
CA TRP A 627 10.91 -24.73 -12.09
C TRP A 627 9.75 -24.97 -11.12
N PHE A 628 8.57 -25.37 -11.62
CA PHE A 628 7.43 -25.72 -10.77
C PHE A 628 7.73 -26.94 -9.89
N ARG A 629 8.30 -28.01 -10.48
CA ARG A 629 8.66 -29.22 -9.74
C ARG A 629 9.63 -28.92 -8.61
N GLU A 630 10.72 -28.19 -8.91
CA GLU A 630 11.72 -27.80 -7.90
C GLU A 630 11.10 -26.94 -6.79
N THR A 631 10.23 -25.99 -7.15
CA THR A 631 9.52 -25.12 -6.18
C THR A 631 8.64 -25.93 -5.23
N VAL A 632 7.98 -26.97 -5.73
CA VAL A 632 7.11 -27.85 -4.93
C VAL A 632 7.92 -28.85 -4.11
N GLU A 633 9.04 -29.34 -4.61
CA GLU A 633 9.90 -30.31 -3.93
C GLU A 633 10.71 -29.67 -2.79
N THR A 634 11.10 -28.41 -2.94
CA THR A 634 11.78 -27.61 -1.90
C THR A 634 10.82 -26.83 -1.00
N ALA A 635 9.52 -26.99 -1.19
CA ALA A 635 8.50 -26.32 -0.39
C ALA A 635 8.56 -26.78 1.08
N GLU A 636 8.27 -25.85 1.99
CA GLU A 636 8.16 -26.13 3.41
C GLU A 636 6.74 -25.90 3.88
N ALA A 637 6.31 -26.68 4.87
CA ALA A 637 5.01 -26.50 5.50
C ALA A 637 5.09 -26.64 7.01
N TRP A 638 4.04 -26.16 7.70
CA TRP A 638 3.82 -26.34 9.13
C TRP A 638 2.34 -26.20 9.48
N LEU A 639 1.98 -26.69 10.67
CA LEU A 639 0.62 -26.59 11.20
C LEU A 639 0.53 -25.39 12.13
N GLU A 640 -0.33 -24.44 11.80
CA GLU A 640 -0.67 -23.31 12.67
C GLU A 640 -1.97 -23.66 13.44
N PRO A 641 -1.92 -23.79 14.78
CA PRO A 641 -3.09 -24.11 15.58
C PRO A 641 -4.07 -22.94 15.64
N LEU A 642 -5.36 -23.26 15.69
CA LEU A 642 -6.45 -22.29 15.88
C LEU A 642 -6.95 -22.24 17.33
N ILE A 643 -6.35 -22.97 18.26
CA ILE A 643 -6.67 -22.97 19.71
C ILE A 643 -5.38 -22.97 20.51
#